data_AF-A0A4R5BHV8-F1
#
_entry.id   AF-A0A4R5BHV8-F1
#
_cell.length_a   1.000
_cell.length_b   1.000
_cell.length_c   1.000
_cell.angle_alpha   90.00
_cell.angle_beta   90.00
_cell.angle_gamma   90.00
#
_symmetry.space_group_name_H-M   'P 1'
#
loop_
_entity.id
_entity.type
_entity.pdbx_description
1 polymer ?
#
loop_
_entity_poly.entity_id
_entity_poly.type
_entity_poly.pdbx_seq_one_letter_code
_entity_poly.pdbx_strand_id
1 'polypeptide(L)'
;MTMTDTTSSFPLHTAIKRILDDPGSRPTLPGVDEGSPVGDQNFGDAARYDTGISPAVALNAGNVLVEVHRSQSVSTLWYHVGRINGDTIDWGGSIEYDQGVTPSVAVTNDGLVVEVHQSQGANTLWYHVGRINGDTIDWGGSIEYDQGITPSVAVTDHGLVVEVHQSQGANTLWYHVGRINGDTIDWGGSIEYDQGVTPSVAVTNDGLVVEVHQSQGASTLWYHVGRINGDTIDWGGSIEYDQGITPSVAVTNDGLVVEVHQSQGASTLWYRGTGQIDADMITWNDEQSQHYSDGLVPKVTCNAQSAVETHQSTSNGLFCSTLTLPAIRSTWFDLHGTNSYAYCQCSNTDGPDQRHTSSHTLNVEEGAPYLYVVLARSVDNAEFPAGVVMTTTGPDGTVYDHDIQDDNQLVIMSGSSIQCLVIRNPTPGGWTMTMEVPAGVGFWCVCNTVPSQDVYPTMDSTAQLNRRFIATTTLLFAAGIGLLAAVWYRLRNSPQPVTVAGLTAAMYGGLKPEDAAWVSRFMWDSSPSAPPSMVTRIYHEFITRLAQRLVDLANRLQTIGYPFTQLAEYVEWFGKNFSEEEYNVVRDTNTPVDRVLFVYALVYFEVRHMTDAEEQNAVRHALWQCYLKKAFGADFATQLGNAHEVARPGTEADNKADEINNAKGQQLADQVNAPYQCFDAARQMWARGELQKRTDLEGDPT
;
A
#
# COMPACT_ATOMS: atom_id res chain seq x y z
N MET A 1 0.66 -17.36 66.25
CA MET A 1 -0.37 -17.73 65.25
C MET A 1 -0.24 -16.73 64.12
N THR A 2 0.27 -17.20 63.00
CA THR A 2 0.68 -16.43 61.81
C THR A 2 -0.47 -16.36 60.81
N MET A 3 -0.66 -15.21 60.16
CA MET A 3 -1.45 -15.09 58.94
C MET A 3 -0.59 -15.48 57.74
N THR A 4 -1.13 -16.31 56.86
CA THR A 4 -0.56 -16.62 55.54
C THR A 4 -1.55 -16.23 54.45
N ASP A 5 -1.11 -15.25 53.66
CA ASP A 5 -1.13 -15.13 52.20
C ASP A 5 -2.34 -15.59 51.38
N THR A 6 -2.88 -14.63 50.61
CA THR A 6 -3.95 -14.80 49.63
C THR A 6 -3.38 -14.47 48.26
N THR A 7 -2.91 -15.49 47.55
CA THR A 7 -2.60 -15.42 46.12
C THR A 7 -3.56 -16.31 45.34
N SER A 8 -4.79 -15.82 45.16
CA SER A 8 -5.71 -16.32 44.14
C SER A 8 -6.06 -15.19 43.18
N SER A 9 -5.15 -14.90 42.24
CA SER A 9 -5.46 -14.07 41.08
C SER A 9 -4.71 -14.57 39.85
N PHE A 10 -5.41 -14.58 38.72
CA PHE A 10 -4.94 -14.82 37.34
C PHE A 10 -4.63 -16.27 36.91
N PRO A 11 -5.62 -17.00 36.37
CA PRO A 11 -5.42 -18.27 35.66
C PRO A 11 -4.44 -18.18 34.48
N LEU A 12 -4.32 -16.99 33.87
CA LEU A 12 -3.40 -16.73 32.76
C LEU A 12 -1.93 -16.74 33.20
N HIS A 13 -1.61 -16.25 34.40
CA HIS A 13 -0.22 -16.19 34.89
C HIS A 13 0.32 -17.57 35.26
N THR A 14 -0.52 -18.45 35.78
CA THR A 14 -0.17 -19.86 36.06
C THR A 14 0.03 -20.65 34.77
N ALA A 15 -0.72 -20.33 33.71
CA ALA A 15 -0.50 -20.91 32.38
C ALA A 15 0.82 -20.44 31.76
N ILE A 16 1.14 -19.15 31.87
CA ILE A 16 2.39 -18.56 31.36
C ILE A 16 3.61 -19.10 32.11
N LYS A 17 3.53 -19.25 33.44
CA LYS A 17 4.65 -19.77 34.24
C LYS A 17 4.96 -21.25 33.93
N ARG A 18 3.92 -22.05 33.68
CA ARG A 18 4.06 -23.46 33.28
C ARG A 18 4.70 -23.65 31.90
N ILE A 19 4.57 -22.66 31.01
CA ILE A 19 5.21 -22.61 29.68
C ILE A 19 6.70 -22.23 29.76
N LEU A 20 7.09 -21.49 30.80
CA LEU A 20 8.47 -21.03 31.02
C LEU A 20 9.34 -22.08 31.71
N ASP A 21 8.76 -22.91 32.57
CA ASP A 21 9.49 -23.85 33.44
C ASP A 21 9.77 -25.24 32.79
N ASP A 22 9.16 -25.56 31.63
CA ASP A 22 9.39 -26.82 30.89
C ASP A 22 9.69 -26.58 29.39
N PRO A 23 10.98 -26.43 29.01
CA PRO A 23 11.40 -26.16 27.64
C PRO A 23 11.01 -27.23 26.60
N GLY A 24 10.68 -28.46 27.04
CA GLY A 24 10.32 -29.58 26.18
C GLY A 24 8.84 -29.68 25.80
N SER A 25 7.99 -28.81 26.37
CA SER A 25 6.54 -28.81 26.14
C SER A 25 6.06 -27.75 25.14
N ARG A 26 6.98 -27.03 24.50
CA ARG A 26 6.64 -26.01 23.49
C ARG A 26 6.21 -26.68 22.18
N PRO A 27 5.04 -26.34 21.61
CA PRO A 27 4.81 -26.55 20.19
C PRO A 27 5.83 -25.70 19.42
N THR A 28 6.55 -26.32 18.49
CA THR A 28 7.40 -25.61 17.54
C THR A 28 6.52 -24.71 16.67
N LEU A 29 6.62 -23.39 16.88
CA LEU A 29 6.22 -22.39 15.92
C LEU A 29 7.40 -22.18 14.94
N PRO A 30 7.18 -22.17 13.62
CA PRO A 30 8.24 -21.85 12.66
C PRO A 30 8.73 -20.42 12.90
N GLY A 31 10.05 -20.27 12.86
CA GLY A 31 10.75 -19.05 13.23
C GLY A 31 10.44 -17.90 12.29
N VAL A 32 10.18 -16.73 12.87
CA VAL A 32 10.35 -15.46 12.18
C VAL A 32 11.76 -15.02 12.50
N ASP A 33 12.70 -15.38 11.63
CA ASP A 33 14.01 -14.76 11.62
C ASP A 33 13.87 -13.35 11.04
N GLU A 34 14.47 -12.39 11.75
CA GLU A 34 14.73 -11.06 11.22
C GLU A 34 15.58 -11.19 9.94
N GLY A 35 15.02 -10.77 8.80
CA GLY A 35 15.81 -10.52 7.58
C GLY A 35 16.05 -11.70 6.62
N SER A 36 15.10 -12.61 6.45
CA SER A 36 15.08 -13.56 5.32
C SER A 36 13.94 -13.20 4.34
N PRO A 37 14.18 -13.20 3.01
CA PRO A 37 13.11 -12.97 2.04
C PRO A 37 11.99 -14.00 2.25
N VAL A 38 10.75 -13.51 2.21
CA VAL A 38 9.55 -14.34 2.29
C VAL A 38 9.38 -15.01 0.93
N GLY A 39 9.46 -16.34 0.90
CA GLY A 39 9.65 -17.15 -0.31
C GLY A 39 11.11 -17.13 -0.75
N ASP A 40 11.67 -18.27 -1.13
CA ASP A 40 12.99 -18.37 -1.76
C ASP A 40 13.06 -17.71 -3.16
N GLN A 41 12.04 -16.90 -3.50
CA GLN A 41 11.79 -16.31 -4.81
C GLN A 41 11.78 -17.35 -5.94
N ASN A 42 11.48 -18.60 -5.61
CA ASN A 42 11.47 -19.68 -6.58
C ASN A 42 10.21 -20.53 -6.41
N PHE A 43 9.81 -21.21 -7.48
CA PHE A 43 8.82 -22.27 -7.36
C PHE A 43 9.47 -23.38 -6.51
N GLY A 44 8.85 -23.73 -5.38
CA GLY A 44 9.35 -24.77 -4.48
C GLY A 44 9.36 -26.17 -5.11
N ASP A 45 9.68 -27.20 -4.32
CA ASP A 45 9.72 -28.59 -4.80
C ASP A 45 8.39 -29.01 -5.46
N ALA A 46 8.47 -29.46 -6.72
CA ALA A 46 7.29 -29.84 -7.48
C ALA A 46 6.70 -31.18 -7.00
N ALA A 47 5.39 -31.19 -6.74
CA ALA A 47 4.64 -32.38 -6.33
C ALA A 47 3.97 -33.03 -7.55
N ARG A 48 4.13 -34.35 -7.70
CA ARG A 48 3.43 -35.10 -8.74
C ARG A 48 1.95 -35.26 -8.37
N TYR A 49 1.04 -34.91 -9.27
CA TYR A 49 -0.41 -35.05 -9.07
C TYR A 49 -1.08 -36.06 -10.01
N ASP A 50 -0.59 -36.23 -11.24
CA ASP A 50 -1.16 -37.20 -12.20
C ASP A 50 -0.13 -37.70 -13.24
N THR A 51 -0.62 -38.23 -14.36
CA THR A 51 0.10 -38.61 -15.58
C THR A 51 -0.60 -38.08 -16.81
N GLY A 52 0.17 -37.57 -17.75
CA GLY A 52 -0.36 -36.90 -18.94
C GLY A 52 0.73 -36.10 -19.63
N ILE A 53 0.31 -35.33 -20.63
CA ILE A 53 1.15 -34.43 -21.40
C ILE A 53 0.37 -33.14 -21.73
N SER A 54 1.10 -32.06 -21.98
CA SER A 54 0.56 -30.73 -22.30
C SER A 54 -0.43 -30.23 -21.24
N PRO A 55 -0.03 -30.12 -19.96
CA PRO A 55 -0.89 -29.54 -18.93
C PRO A 55 -1.09 -28.05 -19.17
N ALA A 56 -2.19 -27.50 -18.66
CA ALA A 56 -2.46 -26.08 -18.52
C ALA A 56 -3.30 -25.85 -17.26
N VAL A 57 -3.11 -24.70 -16.60
CA VAL A 57 -3.69 -24.43 -15.29
C VAL A 57 -4.26 -23.02 -15.23
N ALA A 58 -5.37 -22.87 -14.53
CA ALA A 58 -6.00 -21.59 -14.20
C ALA A 58 -6.36 -21.53 -12.71
N LEU A 59 -6.28 -20.35 -12.12
CA LEU A 59 -6.50 -20.10 -10.69
C LEU A 59 -7.40 -18.87 -10.52
N ASN A 60 -8.40 -18.97 -9.64
CA ASN A 60 -9.20 -17.81 -9.23
C ASN A 60 -8.76 -17.23 -7.88
N ALA A 61 -9.31 -16.07 -7.52
CA ALA A 61 -9.05 -15.41 -6.25
C ALA A 61 -9.57 -16.19 -5.03
N GLY A 62 -10.48 -17.15 -5.25
CA GLY A 62 -10.99 -18.07 -4.23
C GLY A 62 -10.08 -19.27 -3.96
N ASN A 63 -8.84 -19.28 -4.49
CA ASN A 63 -7.89 -20.38 -4.39
C ASN A 63 -8.38 -21.70 -5.01
N VAL A 64 -9.30 -21.64 -5.97
CA VAL A 64 -9.75 -22.80 -6.74
C VAL A 64 -9.00 -22.84 -8.06
N LEU A 65 -8.48 -24.03 -8.40
CA LEU A 65 -7.76 -24.29 -9.63
C LEU A 65 -8.59 -25.14 -10.57
N VAL A 66 -8.37 -24.92 -11.87
CA VAL A 66 -8.69 -25.89 -12.91
C VAL A 66 -7.40 -26.23 -13.64
N GLU A 67 -7.09 -27.51 -13.73
CA GLU A 67 -6.00 -28.03 -14.56
C GLU A 67 -6.61 -28.86 -15.69
N VAL A 68 -6.05 -28.74 -16.90
CA VAL A 68 -6.42 -29.56 -18.05
C VAL A 68 -5.17 -30.15 -18.69
N HIS A 69 -5.22 -31.40 -19.11
CA HIS A 69 -4.13 -32.06 -19.82
C HIS A 69 -4.65 -33.06 -20.85
N ARG A 70 -3.73 -33.54 -21.68
CA ARG A 70 -3.98 -34.66 -22.59
C ARG A 70 -3.44 -35.96 -21.99
N SER A 71 -4.14 -37.07 -22.24
CA SER A 71 -3.58 -38.40 -21.97
C SER A 71 -2.21 -38.59 -22.65
N GLN A 72 -1.32 -39.28 -21.93
CA GLN A 72 0.00 -39.69 -22.41
C GLN A 72 -0.02 -40.69 -23.59
N SER A 73 -1.17 -41.31 -23.88
CA SER A 73 -1.26 -42.44 -24.81
C SER A 73 -2.29 -42.27 -25.93
N VAL A 74 -3.31 -41.44 -25.71
CA VAL A 74 -4.39 -41.16 -26.65
C VAL A 74 -4.70 -39.67 -26.65
N SER A 75 -5.50 -39.19 -27.60
CA SER A 75 -5.86 -37.77 -27.69
C SER A 75 -7.11 -37.43 -26.88
N THR A 76 -7.32 -38.08 -25.73
CA THR A 76 -8.37 -37.71 -24.78
C THR A 76 -7.86 -36.57 -23.88
N LEU A 77 -8.75 -35.62 -23.58
CA LEU A 77 -8.48 -34.48 -22.68
C LEU A 77 -9.13 -34.74 -21.32
N TRP A 78 -8.41 -34.37 -20.28
CA TRP A 78 -8.73 -34.62 -18.88
C TRP A 78 -8.61 -33.33 -18.09
N TYR A 79 -9.35 -33.21 -16.99
CA TYR A 79 -9.24 -32.08 -16.08
C TYR A 79 -9.21 -32.50 -14.61
N HIS A 80 -8.69 -31.60 -13.78
CA HIS A 80 -8.85 -31.60 -12.33
C HIS A 80 -9.41 -30.27 -11.85
N VAL A 81 -10.19 -30.32 -10.77
CA VAL A 81 -10.47 -29.15 -9.93
C VAL A 81 -9.63 -29.29 -8.66
N GLY A 82 -8.84 -28.27 -8.33
CA GLY A 82 -7.95 -28.26 -7.16
C GLY A 82 -8.23 -27.09 -6.23
N ARG A 83 -7.68 -27.13 -5.02
CA ARG A 83 -7.67 -25.98 -4.09
C ARG A 83 -6.30 -25.78 -3.45
N ILE A 84 -5.85 -24.53 -3.37
CA ILE A 84 -4.60 -24.19 -2.64
C ILE A 84 -4.84 -24.39 -1.14
N ASN A 85 -3.94 -25.12 -0.49
CA ASN A 85 -3.91 -25.36 0.95
C ASN A 85 -2.47 -25.21 1.46
N GLY A 86 -2.14 -23.99 1.92
CA GLY A 86 -0.76 -23.61 2.21
C GLY A 86 0.11 -23.71 0.95
N ASP A 87 1.24 -24.40 1.06
CA ASP A 87 2.19 -24.60 -0.06
C ASP A 87 1.86 -25.83 -0.92
N THR A 88 0.65 -26.40 -0.76
CA THR A 88 0.21 -27.63 -1.45
C THR A 88 -1.13 -27.43 -2.15
N ILE A 89 -1.47 -28.35 -3.06
CA ILE A 89 -2.75 -28.34 -3.77
C ILE A 89 -3.51 -29.62 -3.47
N ASP A 90 -4.73 -29.46 -2.96
CA ASP A 90 -5.69 -30.55 -2.77
C ASP A 90 -6.46 -30.77 -4.08
N TRP A 91 -6.03 -31.76 -4.86
CA TRP A 91 -6.63 -32.10 -6.16
C TRP A 91 -7.85 -33.02 -6.03
N GLY A 92 -8.91 -32.70 -6.77
CA GLY A 92 -10.00 -33.61 -7.08
C GLY A 92 -9.61 -34.71 -8.05
N GLY A 93 -10.59 -35.54 -8.45
CA GLY A 93 -10.38 -36.63 -9.39
C GLY A 93 -10.00 -36.14 -10.80
N SER A 94 -9.26 -36.99 -11.54
CA SER A 94 -8.97 -36.79 -12.97
C SER A 94 -10.18 -37.24 -13.80
N ILE A 95 -10.74 -36.34 -14.62
CA ILE A 95 -12.00 -36.57 -15.35
C ILE A 95 -11.82 -36.28 -16.84
N GLU A 96 -12.09 -37.28 -17.69
CA GLU A 96 -12.13 -37.12 -19.15
C GLU A 96 -13.32 -36.24 -19.57
N TYR A 97 -13.11 -35.29 -20.49
CA TYR A 97 -14.17 -34.39 -20.97
C TYR A 97 -14.27 -34.25 -22.49
N ASP A 98 -13.17 -34.36 -23.25
CA ASP A 98 -13.21 -34.26 -24.72
C ASP A 98 -12.02 -34.99 -25.41
N GLN A 99 -11.88 -34.80 -26.73
CA GLN A 99 -10.77 -35.27 -27.56
C GLN A 99 -10.04 -34.09 -28.21
N GLY A 100 -8.72 -34.01 -28.03
CA GLY A 100 -7.92 -32.94 -28.59
C GLY A 100 -6.44 -33.04 -28.23
N VAL A 101 -5.72 -31.97 -28.55
CA VAL A 101 -4.31 -31.75 -28.21
C VAL A 101 -4.11 -30.28 -27.81
N THR A 102 -3.05 -30.01 -27.05
CA THR A 102 -2.66 -28.66 -26.59
C THR A 102 -3.82 -27.87 -25.98
N PRO A 103 -4.42 -28.34 -24.88
CA PRO A 103 -5.49 -27.61 -24.19
C PRO A 103 -4.94 -26.39 -23.45
N SER A 104 -5.78 -25.39 -23.25
CA SER A 104 -5.55 -24.20 -22.42
C SER A 104 -6.85 -23.84 -21.70
N VAL A 105 -6.75 -23.37 -20.45
CA VAL A 105 -7.91 -23.11 -19.60
C VAL A 105 -7.78 -21.77 -18.88
N ALA A 106 -8.90 -21.10 -18.66
CA ALA A 106 -9.01 -19.90 -17.86
C ALA A 106 -10.27 -19.97 -16.97
N VAL A 107 -10.24 -19.32 -15.81
CA VAL A 107 -11.32 -19.36 -14.82
C VAL A 107 -11.61 -17.96 -14.28
N THR A 108 -12.90 -17.65 -14.09
CA THR A 108 -13.35 -16.42 -13.42
C THR A 108 -13.53 -16.63 -11.91
N ASN A 109 -13.66 -15.53 -11.17
CA ASN A 109 -13.92 -15.58 -9.74
C ASN A 109 -15.29 -16.14 -9.35
N ASP A 110 -16.30 -16.06 -10.24
CA ASP A 110 -17.61 -16.71 -10.04
C ASP A 110 -17.63 -18.19 -10.47
N GLY A 111 -16.47 -18.75 -10.86
CA GLY A 111 -16.29 -20.17 -11.17
C GLY A 111 -16.74 -20.57 -12.57
N LEU A 112 -16.88 -19.63 -13.49
CA LEU A 112 -17.00 -19.94 -14.92
C LEU A 112 -15.64 -20.34 -15.48
N VAL A 113 -15.63 -21.31 -16.38
CA VAL A 113 -14.43 -21.90 -16.98
C VAL A 113 -14.52 -21.78 -18.50
N VAL A 114 -13.44 -21.32 -19.13
CA VAL A 114 -13.25 -21.38 -20.58
C VAL A 114 -12.07 -22.29 -20.86
N GLU A 115 -12.26 -23.26 -21.76
CA GLU A 115 -11.21 -24.15 -22.24
C GLU A 115 -11.13 -24.02 -23.76
N VAL A 116 -9.91 -24.05 -24.31
CA VAL A 116 -9.64 -24.11 -25.74
C VAL A 116 -8.62 -25.19 -26.05
N HIS A 117 -8.81 -25.92 -27.14
CA HIS A 117 -7.88 -26.94 -27.60
C HIS A 117 -7.81 -27.03 -29.13
N GLN A 118 -6.78 -27.71 -29.61
CA GLN A 118 -6.66 -28.11 -31.02
C GLN A 118 -7.27 -29.50 -31.22
N SER A 119 -7.95 -29.72 -32.35
CA SER A 119 -8.43 -31.04 -32.74
C SER A 119 -7.30 -32.09 -32.80
N GLN A 120 -7.63 -33.32 -32.40
CA GLN A 120 -6.78 -34.49 -32.47
C GLN A 120 -6.32 -34.90 -33.88
N GLY A 121 -6.99 -34.42 -34.93
CA GLY A 121 -6.77 -34.87 -36.31
C GLY A 121 -6.77 -33.77 -37.38
N ALA A 122 -7.06 -32.52 -37.01
CA ALA A 122 -7.05 -31.37 -37.90
C ALA A 122 -6.45 -30.15 -37.19
N ASN A 123 -6.01 -29.16 -37.97
CA ASN A 123 -5.52 -27.88 -37.43
C ASN A 123 -6.70 -26.91 -37.23
N THR A 124 -7.73 -27.38 -36.52
CA THR A 124 -8.94 -26.63 -36.14
C THR A 124 -8.94 -26.42 -34.62
N LEU A 125 -9.39 -25.26 -34.17
CA LEU A 125 -9.46 -24.90 -32.77
C LEU A 125 -10.90 -24.98 -32.25
N TRP A 126 -11.04 -25.49 -31.05
CA TRP A 126 -12.31 -25.79 -30.39
C TRP A 126 -12.31 -25.18 -29.00
N TYR A 127 -13.50 -24.88 -28.47
CA TYR A 127 -13.65 -24.38 -27.11
C TYR A 127 -14.80 -25.04 -26.35
N HIS A 128 -14.70 -24.98 -25.02
CA HIS A 128 -15.80 -25.20 -24.08
C HIS A 128 -16.01 -23.99 -23.18
N VAL A 129 -17.26 -23.79 -22.76
CA VAL A 129 -17.62 -22.96 -21.61
C VAL A 129 -18.27 -23.87 -20.58
N GLY A 130 -17.87 -23.77 -19.32
CA GLY A 130 -18.43 -24.57 -18.23
C GLY A 130 -18.49 -23.80 -16.91
N ARG A 131 -19.00 -24.45 -15.86
CA ARG A 131 -19.00 -23.91 -14.50
C ARG A 131 -18.52 -24.93 -13.48
N ILE A 132 -17.72 -24.48 -12.53
CA ILE A 132 -17.26 -25.30 -11.41
C ILE A 132 -18.45 -25.65 -10.52
N ASN A 133 -18.59 -26.94 -10.21
CA ASN A 133 -19.60 -27.49 -9.32
C ASN A 133 -18.93 -28.48 -8.36
N GLY A 134 -18.50 -27.98 -7.20
CA GLY A 134 -17.75 -28.77 -6.23
C GLY A 134 -16.35 -29.13 -6.73
N ASP A 135 -16.13 -30.41 -7.02
CA ASP A 135 -14.86 -30.95 -7.55
C ASP A 135 -14.99 -31.38 -9.03
N THR A 136 -16.08 -30.99 -9.69
CA THR A 136 -16.36 -31.27 -11.11
C THR A 136 -16.68 -29.98 -11.86
N ILE A 137 -16.67 -30.04 -13.19
CA ILE A 137 -17.10 -28.93 -14.07
C ILE A 137 -18.30 -29.39 -14.88
N ASP A 138 -19.36 -28.59 -14.84
CA ASP A 138 -20.54 -28.74 -15.70
C ASP A 138 -20.22 -28.06 -17.04
N TRP A 139 -19.73 -28.85 -18.00
CA TRP A 139 -19.32 -28.38 -19.33
C TRP A 139 -20.50 -28.20 -20.29
N GLY A 140 -20.46 -27.11 -21.06
CA GLY A 140 -21.23 -26.93 -22.30
C GLY A 140 -20.65 -27.74 -23.47
N GLY A 141 -21.19 -27.52 -24.66
CA GLY A 141 -20.75 -28.21 -25.88
C GLY A 141 -19.33 -27.83 -26.32
N SER A 142 -18.67 -28.74 -27.04
CA SER A 142 -17.42 -28.48 -27.76
C SER A 142 -17.72 -27.80 -29.09
N ILE A 143 -17.16 -26.61 -29.34
CA ILE A 143 -17.52 -25.78 -30.50
C ILE A 143 -16.25 -25.34 -31.25
N GLU A 144 -16.17 -25.67 -32.55
CA GLU A 144 -15.12 -25.19 -33.45
C GLU A 144 -15.28 -23.68 -33.70
N TYR A 145 -14.18 -22.92 -33.63
CA TYR A 145 -14.21 -21.46 -33.83
C TYR A 145 -13.18 -20.92 -34.83
N ASP A 146 -12.02 -21.56 -35.00
CA ASP A 146 -11.01 -21.12 -35.98
C ASP A 146 -10.10 -22.28 -36.47
N GLN A 147 -9.16 -21.95 -37.36
CA GLN A 147 -8.06 -22.81 -37.79
C GLN A 147 -6.76 -22.36 -37.15
N GLY A 148 -6.01 -23.28 -36.56
CA GLY A 148 -4.76 -22.95 -35.88
C GLY A 148 -4.21 -24.13 -35.10
N ILE A 149 -3.11 -23.86 -34.38
CA ILE A 149 -2.44 -24.78 -33.47
C ILE A 149 -1.96 -24.02 -32.22
N THR A 150 -1.72 -24.75 -31.13
CA THR A 150 -1.21 -24.22 -29.85
C THR A 150 -1.99 -22.99 -29.33
N PRO A 151 -3.31 -23.12 -29.07
CA PRO A 151 -4.10 -22.01 -28.54
C PRO A 151 -3.78 -21.74 -27.06
N SER A 152 -4.01 -20.50 -26.63
CA SER A 152 -3.96 -20.06 -25.23
C SER A 152 -5.12 -19.11 -24.97
N VAL A 153 -5.81 -19.28 -23.83
CA VAL A 153 -6.98 -18.46 -23.48
C VAL A 153 -6.82 -17.78 -22.12
N ALA A 154 -7.37 -16.57 -22.00
CA ALA A 154 -7.53 -15.85 -20.75
C ALA A 154 -8.93 -15.22 -20.68
N VAL A 155 -9.49 -15.10 -19.47
CA VAL A 155 -10.84 -14.57 -19.26
C VAL A 155 -10.85 -13.57 -18.12
N THR A 156 -11.67 -12.52 -18.26
CA THR A 156 -11.94 -11.53 -17.20
C THR A 156 -13.19 -11.91 -16.41
N ASP A 157 -13.36 -11.37 -15.20
CA ASP A 157 -14.54 -11.64 -14.37
C ASP A 157 -15.86 -11.16 -14.98
N HIS A 158 -15.82 -10.20 -15.91
CA HIS A 158 -16.98 -9.71 -16.64
C HIS A 158 -17.23 -10.46 -17.96
N GLY A 159 -16.55 -11.59 -18.16
CA GLY A 159 -16.82 -12.53 -19.25
C GLY A 159 -16.25 -12.12 -20.61
N LEU A 160 -15.29 -11.20 -20.66
CA LEU A 160 -14.50 -10.93 -21.85
C LEU A 160 -13.35 -11.93 -21.96
N VAL A 161 -13.18 -12.51 -23.15
CA VAL A 161 -12.24 -13.61 -23.43
C VAL A 161 -11.21 -13.12 -24.44
N VAL A 162 -9.93 -13.42 -24.17
CA VAL A 162 -8.84 -13.24 -25.13
C VAL A 162 -8.27 -14.62 -25.44
N GLU A 163 -8.13 -14.92 -26.72
CA GLU A 163 -7.49 -16.14 -27.21
C GLU A 163 -6.36 -15.77 -28.16
N VAL A 164 -5.24 -16.49 -28.07
CA VAL A 164 -4.12 -16.37 -29.01
C VAL A 164 -3.69 -17.75 -29.50
N HIS A 165 -3.36 -17.87 -30.78
CA HIS A 165 -2.89 -19.11 -31.37
C HIS A 165 -1.85 -18.89 -32.47
N GLN A 166 -1.19 -19.98 -32.87
CA GLN A 166 -0.33 -20.01 -34.04
C GLN A 166 -1.12 -20.46 -35.28
N SER A 167 -0.82 -19.88 -36.43
CA SER A 167 -1.35 -20.34 -37.72
C SER A 167 -1.05 -21.83 -37.98
N GLN A 168 -1.99 -22.51 -38.61
CA GLN A 168 -1.92 -23.90 -39.06
C GLN A 168 -0.81 -24.21 -40.07
N GLY A 169 -0.23 -23.19 -40.73
CA GLY A 169 0.70 -23.38 -41.85
C GLY A 169 1.86 -22.38 -41.94
N ALA A 170 1.90 -21.39 -41.04
CA ALA A 170 2.95 -20.39 -40.95
C ALA A 170 3.34 -20.15 -39.49
N ASN A 171 4.50 -19.55 -39.25
CA ASN A 171 4.94 -19.12 -37.92
C ASN A 171 4.45 -17.69 -37.65
N THR A 172 3.14 -17.47 -37.81
CA THR A 172 2.43 -16.21 -37.54
C THR A 172 1.48 -16.44 -36.36
N LEU A 173 1.32 -15.44 -35.52
CA LEU A 173 0.47 -15.46 -34.33
C LEU A 173 -0.80 -14.62 -34.57
N TRP A 174 -1.91 -15.14 -34.09
CA TRP A 174 -3.26 -14.62 -34.29
C TRP A 174 -3.98 -14.52 -32.95
N TYR A 175 -4.93 -13.60 -32.84
CA TYR A 175 -5.76 -13.46 -31.64
C TYR A 175 -7.24 -13.28 -31.96
N HIS A 176 -8.07 -13.62 -30.98
CA HIS A 176 -9.47 -13.24 -30.88
C HIS A 176 -9.77 -12.48 -29.59
N VAL A 177 -10.72 -11.56 -29.66
CA VAL A 177 -11.43 -11.02 -28.49
C VAL A 177 -12.89 -11.47 -28.58
N GLY A 178 -13.41 -12.09 -27.54
CA GLY A 178 -14.78 -12.60 -27.48
C GLY A 178 -15.51 -12.20 -26.20
N ARG A 179 -16.82 -12.42 -26.17
CA ARG A 179 -17.63 -12.25 -24.96
C ARG A 179 -18.47 -13.48 -24.71
N ILE A 180 -18.54 -13.90 -23.45
CA ILE A 180 -19.35 -15.05 -23.05
C ILE A 180 -20.83 -14.69 -23.14
N ASN A 181 -21.59 -15.61 -23.71
CA ASN A 181 -23.04 -15.54 -23.86
C ASN A 181 -23.65 -16.91 -23.54
N GLY A 182 -24.06 -17.10 -22.28
CA GLY A 182 -24.47 -18.40 -21.76
C GLY A 182 -23.31 -19.41 -21.81
N ASP A 183 -23.53 -20.54 -22.48
CA ASP A 183 -22.53 -21.61 -22.65
C ASP A 183 -21.75 -21.48 -23.97
N THR A 184 -21.73 -20.29 -24.58
CA THR A 184 -21.06 -20.00 -25.85
C THR A 184 -20.24 -18.72 -25.77
N ILE A 185 -19.34 -18.50 -26.75
CA ILE A 185 -18.54 -17.28 -26.86
C ILE A 185 -18.87 -16.60 -28.19
N ASP A 186 -19.27 -15.34 -28.12
CA ASP A 186 -19.44 -14.47 -29.27
C ASP A 186 -18.07 -13.88 -29.65
N TRP A 187 -17.36 -14.56 -30.55
CA TRP A 187 -16.01 -14.19 -30.99
C TRP A 187 -16.01 -13.00 -31.98
N GLY A 188 -15.07 -12.09 -31.79
CA GLY A 188 -14.63 -11.13 -32.79
C GLY A 188 -13.79 -11.77 -33.89
N GLY A 189 -13.24 -10.95 -34.80
CA GLY A 189 -12.41 -11.44 -35.89
C GLY A 189 -11.09 -12.07 -35.41
N SER A 190 -10.56 -13.01 -36.20
CA SER A 190 -9.20 -13.54 -36.05
C SER A 190 -8.21 -12.55 -36.67
N ILE A 191 -7.25 -12.06 -35.89
CA ILE A 191 -6.35 -10.97 -36.31
C ILE A 191 -4.89 -11.37 -36.08
N GLU A 192 -4.10 -11.37 -37.17
CA GLU A 192 -2.64 -11.54 -37.11
C GLU A 192 -1.98 -10.35 -36.39
N TYR A 193 -1.07 -10.62 -35.45
CA TYR A 193 -0.37 -9.57 -34.70
C TYR A 193 1.16 -9.68 -34.72
N ASP A 194 1.73 -10.88 -34.81
CA ASP A 194 3.20 -11.04 -34.86
C ASP A 194 3.63 -12.34 -35.58
N GLN A 195 4.95 -12.57 -35.67
CA GLN A 195 5.58 -13.82 -36.07
C GLN A 195 6.10 -14.56 -34.84
N GLY A 196 5.80 -15.85 -34.73
CA GLY A 196 6.25 -16.64 -33.60
C GLY A 196 5.59 -18.01 -33.55
N VAL A 197 5.87 -18.73 -32.47
CA VAL A 197 5.31 -20.04 -32.13
C VAL A 197 5.04 -20.14 -30.63
N THR A 198 4.16 -21.07 -30.24
CA THR A 198 3.83 -21.37 -28.83
C THR A 198 3.47 -20.14 -27.99
N PRO A 199 2.43 -19.36 -28.36
CA PRO A 199 2.03 -18.19 -27.61
C PRO A 199 1.36 -18.58 -26.27
N SER A 200 1.37 -17.65 -25.32
CA SER A 200 0.64 -17.71 -24.06
C SER A 200 0.11 -16.32 -23.72
N VAL A 201 -1.15 -16.22 -23.29
CA VAL A 201 -1.80 -14.94 -22.98
C VAL A 201 -2.36 -14.92 -21.57
N ALA A 202 -2.30 -13.74 -20.94
CA ALA A 202 -2.98 -13.44 -19.69
C ALA A 202 -3.66 -12.07 -19.77
N VAL A 203 -4.79 -11.92 -19.09
CA VAL A 203 -5.61 -10.70 -19.11
C VAL A 203 -5.99 -10.29 -17.70
N THR A 204 -6.08 -8.99 -17.48
CA THR A 204 -6.59 -8.42 -16.22
C THR A 204 -8.01 -7.86 -16.42
N ASN A 205 -8.73 -7.63 -15.32
CA ASN A 205 -10.11 -7.15 -15.36
C ASN A 205 -10.31 -5.74 -15.96
N ASP A 206 -9.27 -4.92 -16.10
CA ASP A 206 -9.36 -3.60 -16.77
C ASP A 206 -9.09 -3.67 -18.29
N GLY A 207 -8.84 -4.87 -18.82
CA GLY A 207 -8.52 -5.09 -20.22
C GLY A 207 -7.05 -4.93 -20.62
N LEU A 208 -6.10 -4.85 -19.68
CA LEU A 208 -4.67 -5.04 -19.96
C LEU A 208 -4.41 -6.51 -20.35
N VAL A 209 -3.66 -6.71 -21.43
CA VAL A 209 -3.29 -8.01 -21.98
C VAL A 209 -1.77 -8.14 -22.00
N VAL A 210 -1.26 -9.29 -21.53
CA VAL A 210 0.14 -9.68 -21.69
C VAL A 210 0.18 -10.95 -22.51
N GLU A 211 1.01 -10.95 -23.54
CA GLU A 211 1.29 -12.12 -24.36
C GLU A 211 2.79 -12.40 -24.35
N VAL A 212 3.16 -13.69 -24.33
CA VAL A 212 4.53 -14.14 -24.53
C VAL A 212 4.58 -15.23 -25.59
N HIS A 213 5.64 -15.26 -26.39
CA HIS A 213 5.85 -16.28 -27.40
C HIS A 213 7.32 -16.58 -27.65
N GLN A 214 7.57 -17.67 -28.38
CA GLN A 214 8.89 -18.02 -28.89
C GLN A 214 9.06 -17.50 -30.32
N SER A 215 10.25 -17.03 -30.66
CA SER A 215 10.63 -16.70 -32.04
C SER A 215 10.38 -17.86 -33.01
N GLN A 216 10.00 -17.50 -34.24
CA GLN A 216 9.73 -18.40 -35.36
C GLN A 216 10.92 -19.28 -35.80
N GLY A 217 12.15 -18.98 -35.38
CA GLY A 217 13.35 -19.67 -35.86
C GLY A 217 14.56 -19.64 -34.92
N ALA A 218 14.49 -18.91 -33.82
CA ALA A 218 15.46 -18.94 -32.74
C ALA A 218 14.80 -19.40 -31.44
N SER A 219 15.61 -19.78 -30.45
CA SER A 219 15.13 -20.04 -29.09
C SER A 219 15.17 -18.76 -28.25
N THR A 220 14.62 -17.68 -28.78
CA THR A 220 14.45 -16.40 -28.08
C THR A 220 12.98 -16.20 -27.73
N LEU A 221 12.72 -15.59 -26.59
CA LEU A 221 11.39 -15.34 -26.03
C LEU A 221 11.05 -13.86 -26.10
N TRP A 222 9.81 -13.59 -26.47
CA TRP A 222 9.29 -12.25 -26.76
C TRP A 222 8.00 -12.03 -26.00
N TYR A 223 7.69 -10.77 -25.70
CA TYR A 223 6.41 -10.39 -25.12
C TYR A 223 5.76 -9.21 -25.84
N HIS A 224 4.44 -9.13 -25.71
CA HIS A 224 3.65 -7.95 -25.96
C HIS A 224 2.87 -7.54 -24.71
N VAL A 225 2.72 -6.23 -24.52
CA VAL A 225 1.72 -5.64 -23.62
C VAL A 225 0.72 -4.88 -24.49
N GLY A 226 -0.57 -5.10 -24.28
CA GLY A 226 -1.63 -4.46 -25.05
C GLY A 226 -2.84 -4.11 -24.20
N ARG A 227 -3.78 -3.38 -24.79
CA ARG A 227 -5.08 -3.09 -24.17
C ARG A 227 -6.23 -3.45 -25.08
N ILE A 228 -7.26 -4.06 -24.52
CA ILE A 228 -8.50 -4.35 -25.23
C ILE A 228 -9.21 -3.04 -25.57
N ASN A 229 -9.60 -2.91 -26.83
CA ASN A 229 -10.36 -1.79 -27.38
C ASN A 229 -11.48 -2.35 -28.26
N GLY A 230 -12.68 -2.49 -27.67
CA GLY A 230 -13.81 -3.14 -28.32
C GLY A 230 -13.56 -4.62 -28.57
N ASP A 231 -13.44 -5.01 -29.83
CA ASP A 231 -13.21 -6.40 -30.27
C ASP A 231 -11.80 -6.59 -30.83
N THR A 232 -10.90 -5.65 -30.55
CA THR A 232 -9.48 -5.67 -30.96
C THR A 232 -8.56 -5.40 -29.77
N ILE A 233 -7.27 -5.69 -29.92
CA ILE A 233 -6.24 -5.36 -28.93
C ILE A 233 -5.28 -4.34 -29.55
N ASP A 234 -5.12 -3.21 -28.87
CA ASP A 234 -4.11 -2.20 -29.17
C ASP A 234 -2.78 -2.66 -28.56
N TRP A 235 -1.98 -3.38 -29.36
CA TRP A 235 -0.70 -3.94 -28.94
C TRP A 235 0.43 -2.89 -28.93
N GLY A 236 1.27 -2.96 -27.89
CA GLY A 236 2.60 -2.36 -27.87
C GLY A 236 3.61 -3.13 -28.72
N GLY A 237 4.88 -2.72 -28.63
CA GLY A 237 5.97 -3.38 -29.36
C GLY A 237 6.19 -4.84 -28.94
N SER A 238 6.73 -5.65 -29.85
CA SER A 238 7.25 -6.98 -29.56
C SER A 238 8.66 -6.86 -29.00
N ILE A 239 8.89 -7.35 -27.78
CA ILE A 239 10.14 -7.13 -27.03
C ILE A 239 10.78 -8.47 -26.63
N GLU A 240 12.00 -8.74 -27.09
CA GLU A 240 12.81 -9.87 -26.65
C GLU A 240 13.22 -9.69 -25.19
N TYR A 241 13.00 -10.71 -24.36
CA TYR A 241 13.34 -10.68 -22.93
C TYR A 241 14.27 -11.81 -22.47
N ASP A 242 14.25 -12.98 -23.12
CA ASP A 242 15.07 -14.12 -22.72
C ASP A 242 15.35 -15.12 -23.85
N GLN A 243 16.06 -16.19 -23.51
CA GLN A 243 16.27 -17.38 -24.32
C GLN A 243 15.51 -18.57 -23.73
N GLY A 244 14.81 -19.32 -24.57
CA GLY A 244 14.03 -20.48 -24.14
C GLY A 244 13.05 -20.95 -25.21
N ILE A 245 12.18 -21.86 -24.81
CA ILE A 245 11.06 -22.40 -25.60
C ILE A 245 9.84 -22.61 -24.70
N THR A 246 8.65 -22.71 -25.32
CA THR A 246 7.37 -22.96 -24.62
C THR A 246 7.12 -22.05 -23.40
N PRO A 247 7.10 -20.71 -23.58
CA PRO A 247 6.85 -19.81 -22.47
C PRO A 247 5.38 -19.88 -22.00
N SER A 248 5.16 -19.45 -20.76
CA SER A 248 3.84 -19.25 -20.16
C SER A 248 3.87 -18.02 -19.27
N VAL A 249 2.81 -17.23 -19.33
CA VAL A 249 2.69 -15.98 -18.56
C VAL A 249 1.41 -15.96 -17.75
N ALA A 250 1.47 -15.36 -16.57
CA ALA A 250 0.33 -14.99 -15.75
C ALA A 250 0.46 -13.53 -15.30
N VAL A 251 -0.65 -12.84 -15.11
CA VAL A 251 -0.69 -11.45 -14.66
C VAL A 251 -1.74 -11.26 -13.58
N THR A 252 -1.40 -10.53 -12.52
CA THR A 252 -2.35 -10.11 -11.49
C THR A 252 -3.05 -8.81 -11.90
N ASN A 253 -4.20 -8.50 -11.30
CA ASN A 253 -4.93 -7.27 -11.62
C ASN A 253 -4.21 -5.97 -11.25
N ASP A 254 -3.15 -6.02 -10.45
CA ASP A 254 -2.25 -4.88 -10.19
C ASP A 254 -1.02 -4.84 -11.12
N GLY A 255 -0.95 -5.75 -12.10
CA GLY A 255 0.06 -5.73 -13.17
C GLY A 255 1.38 -6.41 -12.82
N LEU A 256 1.42 -7.23 -11.75
CA LEU A 256 2.53 -8.14 -11.49
C LEU A 256 2.48 -9.29 -12.49
N VAL A 257 3.58 -9.53 -13.17
CA VAL A 257 3.76 -10.57 -14.18
C VAL A 257 4.60 -11.70 -13.60
N VAL A 258 4.20 -12.94 -13.89
CA VAL A 258 4.96 -14.15 -13.59
C VAL A 258 5.17 -14.88 -14.91
N GLU A 259 6.42 -15.21 -15.24
CA GLU A 259 6.76 -15.93 -16.48
C GLU A 259 7.63 -17.15 -16.20
N VAL A 260 7.27 -18.26 -16.85
CA VAL A 260 8.05 -19.51 -16.84
C VAL A 260 8.26 -20.02 -18.25
N HIS A 261 9.38 -20.69 -18.49
CA HIS A 261 9.69 -21.30 -19.79
C HIS A 261 10.59 -22.52 -19.64
N GLN A 262 10.74 -23.27 -20.74
CA GLN A 262 11.68 -24.38 -20.83
C GLN A 262 12.99 -23.92 -21.46
N SER A 263 14.12 -24.49 -21.04
CA SER A 263 15.39 -24.27 -21.72
C SER A 263 15.39 -24.85 -23.15
N GLN A 264 16.16 -24.20 -24.02
CA GLN A 264 16.35 -24.55 -25.43
C GLN A 264 17.07 -25.89 -25.68
N GLY A 265 17.79 -26.42 -24.69
CA GLY A 265 18.72 -27.55 -24.89
C GLY A 265 18.64 -28.67 -23.85
N ALA A 266 17.88 -28.48 -22.78
CA ALA A 266 17.68 -29.47 -21.71
C ALA A 266 16.21 -29.50 -21.28
N SER A 267 15.80 -30.62 -20.69
CA SER A 267 14.49 -30.75 -20.04
C SER A 267 14.50 -30.08 -18.67
N THR A 268 14.80 -28.78 -18.65
CA THR A 268 14.86 -27.94 -17.44
C THR A 268 13.95 -26.73 -17.60
N LEU A 269 13.35 -26.32 -16.49
CA LEU A 269 12.33 -25.28 -16.39
C LEU A 269 12.89 -24.08 -15.65
N TRP A 270 12.56 -22.91 -16.16
CA TRP A 270 13.14 -21.65 -15.78
C TRP A 270 12.05 -20.63 -15.48
N TYR A 271 12.28 -19.86 -14.44
CA TYR A 271 11.42 -18.80 -13.97
C TYR A 271 12.14 -17.48 -14.23
N ARG A 272 11.54 -16.59 -15.01
CA ARG A 272 12.16 -15.29 -15.32
C ARG A 272 12.26 -14.36 -14.12
N GLY A 273 11.45 -14.61 -13.09
CA GLY A 273 11.23 -13.68 -12.02
C GLY A 273 9.85 -13.07 -12.09
N THR A 274 9.60 -12.14 -11.17
CA THR A 274 8.42 -11.28 -11.26
C THR A 274 8.75 -10.05 -12.10
N GLY A 275 7.77 -9.55 -12.85
CA GLY A 275 7.86 -8.27 -13.55
C GLY A 275 6.72 -7.36 -13.13
N GLN A 276 6.89 -6.05 -13.29
CA GLN A 276 5.81 -5.08 -13.13
C GLN A 276 5.57 -4.39 -14.47
N ILE A 277 4.30 -4.29 -14.86
CA ILE A 277 3.93 -3.55 -16.07
C ILE A 277 3.97 -2.06 -15.76
N ASP A 278 4.74 -1.33 -16.57
CA ASP A 278 4.76 0.13 -16.65
C ASP A 278 4.46 0.55 -18.09
N ALA A 279 3.32 1.23 -18.28
CA ALA A 279 2.74 1.55 -19.59
C ALA A 279 2.60 0.32 -20.51
N ASP A 280 3.46 0.19 -21.52
CA ASP A 280 3.49 -0.87 -22.55
C ASP A 280 4.72 -1.78 -22.42
N MET A 281 5.44 -1.72 -21.29
CA MET A 281 6.64 -2.50 -21.02
C MET A 281 6.57 -3.27 -19.71
N ILE A 282 7.26 -4.41 -19.66
CA ILE A 282 7.46 -5.18 -18.43
C ILE A 282 8.83 -4.83 -17.87
N THR A 283 8.87 -4.30 -16.66
CA THR A 283 10.10 -4.12 -15.88
C THR A 283 10.31 -5.36 -15.02
N TRP A 284 11.25 -6.21 -15.42
CA TRP A 284 11.60 -7.42 -14.68
C TRP A 284 12.39 -7.08 -13.42
N ASN A 285 12.01 -7.70 -12.29
CA ASN A 285 12.69 -7.53 -11.01
C ASN A 285 14.03 -8.29 -10.97
N ASP A 286 14.13 -9.35 -11.76
CA ASP A 286 15.33 -10.18 -11.86
C ASP A 286 16.07 -9.94 -13.18
N GLU A 287 17.40 -9.85 -13.10
CA GLU A 287 18.24 -9.65 -14.29
C GLU A 287 18.33 -10.91 -15.16
N GLN A 288 18.14 -12.09 -14.58
CA GLN A 288 18.33 -13.39 -15.22
C GLN A 288 17.30 -14.41 -14.74
N SER A 289 16.89 -15.29 -15.63
CA SER A 289 16.06 -16.44 -15.30
C SER A 289 16.75 -17.43 -14.39
N GLN A 290 15.96 -18.08 -13.53
CA GLN A 290 16.40 -19.02 -12.52
C GLN A 290 15.84 -20.42 -12.82
N HIS A 291 16.69 -21.43 -12.81
CA HIS A 291 16.25 -22.82 -12.89
C HIS A 291 15.50 -23.20 -11.61
N TYR A 292 14.33 -23.84 -11.75
CA TYR A 292 13.50 -24.25 -10.61
C TYR A 292 13.10 -25.73 -10.62
N SER A 293 12.99 -26.35 -11.79
CA SER A 293 12.60 -27.77 -11.90
C SER A 293 13.11 -28.40 -13.20
N ASP A 294 12.98 -29.72 -13.30
CA ASP A 294 13.24 -30.48 -14.51
C ASP A 294 11.91 -30.95 -15.13
N GLY A 295 11.71 -30.70 -16.42
CA GLY A 295 10.44 -30.99 -17.08
C GLY A 295 10.35 -30.43 -18.49
N LEU A 296 9.13 -30.44 -19.01
CA LEU A 296 8.76 -29.91 -20.32
C LEU A 296 7.41 -29.19 -20.21
N VAL A 297 7.18 -28.23 -21.10
CA VAL A 297 5.88 -27.54 -21.27
C VAL A 297 5.33 -26.98 -19.95
N PRO A 298 6.05 -26.04 -19.29
CA PRO A 298 5.55 -25.41 -18.08
C PRO A 298 4.37 -24.50 -18.42
N LYS A 299 3.40 -24.43 -17.50
CA LYS A 299 2.27 -23.49 -17.53
C LYS A 299 2.09 -22.84 -16.18
N VAL A 300 1.80 -21.54 -16.17
CA VAL A 300 1.67 -20.75 -14.95
C VAL A 300 0.38 -19.95 -14.94
N THR A 301 -0.20 -19.83 -13.75
CA THR A 301 -1.34 -18.96 -13.42
C THR A 301 -1.06 -18.25 -12.10
N CYS A 302 -1.71 -17.13 -11.81
CA CYS A 302 -1.59 -16.47 -10.53
C CYS A 302 -2.90 -15.83 -10.04
N ASN A 303 -2.96 -15.59 -8.75
CA ASN A 303 -3.86 -14.63 -8.12
C ASN A 303 -3.01 -13.59 -7.35
N ALA A 304 -3.63 -12.78 -6.49
CA ALA A 304 -2.92 -11.73 -5.77
C ALA A 304 -1.93 -12.26 -4.70
N GLN A 305 -2.00 -13.53 -4.34
CA GLN A 305 -1.23 -14.12 -3.24
C GLN A 305 -0.24 -15.17 -3.72
N SER A 306 -0.58 -15.92 -4.77
CA SER A 306 0.15 -17.11 -5.18
C SER A 306 0.19 -17.23 -6.70
N ALA A 307 1.30 -17.74 -7.19
CA ALA A 307 1.40 -18.33 -8.52
C ALA A 307 1.44 -19.85 -8.41
N VAL A 308 0.83 -20.52 -9.37
CA VAL A 308 0.82 -21.97 -9.50
C VAL A 308 1.38 -22.32 -10.85
N GLU A 309 2.34 -23.24 -10.85
CA GLU A 309 2.95 -23.79 -12.04
C GLU A 309 2.60 -25.27 -12.18
N THR A 310 2.41 -25.72 -13.42
CA THR A 310 2.28 -27.14 -13.78
C THR A 310 3.19 -27.48 -14.95
N HIS A 311 3.77 -28.67 -14.94
CA HIS A 311 4.57 -29.19 -16.05
C HIS A 311 4.46 -30.71 -16.18
N GLN A 312 4.91 -31.23 -17.32
CA GLN A 312 5.10 -32.67 -17.51
C GLN A 312 6.58 -33.06 -17.34
N SER A 313 6.84 -34.25 -16.84
CA SER A 313 8.16 -34.87 -16.86
C SER A 313 8.44 -35.55 -18.20
N THR A 314 9.70 -35.93 -18.42
CA THR A 314 10.11 -36.79 -19.56
C THR A 314 9.52 -38.20 -19.52
N SER A 315 8.91 -38.59 -18.40
CA SER A 315 8.25 -39.89 -18.17
C SER A 315 6.72 -39.77 -18.09
N ASN A 316 6.15 -38.65 -18.59
CA ASN A 316 4.71 -38.36 -18.62
C ASN A 316 4.06 -38.25 -17.23
N GLY A 317 4.82 -37.94 -16.18
CA GLY A 317 4.23 -37.54 -14.89
C GLY A 317 3.87 -36.06 -14.93
N LEU A 318 2.73 -35.69 -14.35
CA LEU A 318 2.32 -34.29 -14.21
C LEU A 318 2.65 -33.79 -12.81
N PHE A 319 3.27 -32.62 -12.74
CA PHE A 319 3.80 -32.02 -11.53
C PHE A 319 3.27 -30.59 -11.38
N CYS A 320 3.10 -30.15 -10.14
CA CYS A 320 2.72 -28.79 -9.80
C CYS A 320 3.64 -28.21 -8.73
N SER A 321 3.85 -26.90 -8.77
CA SER A 321 4.54 -26.14 -7.73
C SER A 321 3.78 -24.84 -7.43
N THR A 322 3.99 -24.30 -6.23
CA THR A 322 3.41 -23.03 -5.81
C THR A 322 4.52 -22.04 -5.46
N LEU A 323 4.26 -20.78 -5.75
CA LEU A 323 5.10 -19.64 -5.38
C LEU A 323 4.23 -18.65 -4.63
N THR A 324 4.63 -18.27 -3.41
CA THR A 324 4.01 -17.13 -2.73
C THR A 324 4.50 -15.86 -3.40
N LEU A 325 3.58 -15.08 -3.96
CA LEU A 325 3.93 -13.81 -4.56
C LEU A 325 4.26 -12.79 -3.47
N PRO A 326 5.22 -11.88 -3.72
CA PRO A 326 5.44 -10.78 -2.80
C PRO A 326 4.11 -10.10 -2.62
N ALA A 327 3.65 -9.99 -1.36
CA ALA A 327 2.49 -9.18 -1.06
C ALA A 327 2.81 -7.78 -1.56
N ILE A 328 2.28 -7.40 -2.72
CA ILE A 328 2.09 -6.00 -3.04
C ILE A 328 1.16 -5.56 -1.92
N ARG A 329 1.76 -4.85 -0.96
CA ARG A 329 1.17 -4.61 0.36
C ARG A 329 -0.27 -4.24 0.13
N SER A 330 -1.19 -4.95 0.78
CA SER A 330 -2.53 -4.44 0.97
C SER A 330 -2.38 -2.97 1.34
N THR A 331 -2.72 -2.09 0.41
CA THR A 331 -2.75 -0.64 0.63
C THR A 331 -3.86 -0.30 1.62
N TRP A 332 -4.72 -1.28 1.94
CA TRP A 332 -5.69 -1.24 3.02
C TRP A 332 -4.99 -1.30 4.36
N PHE A 333 -5.18 -0.21 5.09
CA PHE A 333 -4.79 -0.02 6.47
C PHE A 333 -6.06 0.02 7.33
N ASP A 334 -6.15 -0.87 8.33
CA ASP A 334 -7.34 -1.00 9.17
C ASP A 334 -7.07 -0.70 10.64
N LEU A 335 -8.06 -0.13 11.30
CA LEU A 335 -8.09 0.09 12.74
C LEU A 335 -9.48 -0.20 13.27
N HIS A 336 -9.51 -0.87 14.43
CA HIS A 336 -10.72 -1.07 15.20
C HIS A 336 -10.57 -0.35 16.54
N GLY A 337 -11.53 0.54 16.81
CA GLY A 337 -11.66 1.25 18.06
C GLY A 337 -12.78 0.68 18.91
N THR A 338 -12.95 1.22 20.11
CA THR A 338 -14.13 0.94 20.93
C THR A 338 -15.39 1.55 20.30
N ASN A 339 -16.56 1.30 20.91
CA ASN A 339 -17.82 1.95 20.53
C ASN A 339 -18.20 1.71 19.05
N SER A 340 -17.98 0.49 18.54
CA SER A 340 -18.29 0.10 17.16
C SER A 340 -17.55 0.91 16.09
N TYR A 341 -16.40 1.52 16.45
CA TYR A 341 -15.56 2.26 15.51
C TYR A 341 -14.67 1.32 14.70
N ALA A 342 -14.78 1.38 13.39
CA ALA A 342 -13.91 0.70 12.45
C ALA A 342 -13.46 1.73 11.41
N TYR A 343 -12.20 1.67 11.01
CA TYR A 343 -11.59 2.55 10.04
C TYR A 343 -10.77 1.70 9.09
N CYS A 344 -10.95 1.88 7.78
CA CYS A 344 -10.02 1.39 6.79
C CYS A 344 -9.70 2.46 5.75
N GLN A 345 -8.47 2.44 5.27
CA GLN A 345 -7.98 3.38 4.26
C GLN A 345 -7.20 2.65 3.20
N CYS A 346 -7.39 3.03 1.94
CA CYS A 346 -6.60 2.60 0.82
C CYS A 346 -6.08 3.81 0.03
N SER A 347 -4.79 3.85 -0.26
CA SER A 347 -4.20 4.92 -1.07
C SER A 347 -2.87 4.50 -1.71
N ASN A 348 -2.53 5.10 -2.85
CA ASN A 348 -1.24 4.92 -3.53
C ASN A 348 -0.25 6.05 -3.23
N THR A 349 -0.15 6.48 -1.97
CA THR A 349 0.74 7.58 -1.54
C THR A 349 2.22 7.34 -1.82
N ASP A 350 2.63 6.11 -2.11
CA ASP A 350 4.01 5.74 -2.45
C ASP A 350 4.33 5.89 -3.95
N GLY A 351 3.34 6.25 -4.79
CA GLY A 351 3.53 6.58 -6.21
C GLY A 351 2.29 6.23 -7.06
N PRO A 352 1.74 7.17 -7.86
CA PRO A 352 0.59 6.87 -8.73
C PRO A 352 0.97 6.06 -9.97
N ASP A 353 2.26 5.79 -10.20
CA ASP A 353 2.76 5.24 -11.45
C ASP A 353 2.38 3.76 -11.64
N GLN A 354 1.97 3.07 -10.58
CA GLN A 354 1.53 1.68 -10.64
C GLN A 354 0.02 1.57 -10.64
N ARG A 355 -0.47 0.57 -11.36
CA ARG A 355 -1.86 0.15 -11.29
C ARG A 355 -2.16 -0.40 -9.89
N HIS A 356 -3.38 -0.20 -9.43
CA HIS A 356 -3.80 -0.73 -8.14
C HIS A 356 -5.15 -1.43 -8.25
N THR A 357 -5.19 -2.71 -7.91
CA THR A 357 -6.44 -3.46 -7.75
C THR A 357 -6.48 -4.08 -6.37
N SER A 358 -7.59 -3.91 -5.67
CA SER A 358 -7.74 -4.47 -4.33
C SER A 358 -9.19 -4.82 -4.01
N SER A 359 -9.34 -5.79 -3.11
CA SER A 359 -10.60 -6.15 -2.47
C SER A 359 -10.36 -6.18 -0.98
N HIS A 360 -11.22 -5.52 -0.21
CA HIS A 360 -11.09 -5.44 1.23
C HIS A 360 -12.45 -5.49 1.92
N THR A 361 -12.55 -6.29 2.98
CA THR A 361 -13.78 -6.42 3.77
C THR A 361 -13.61 -5.77 5.14
N LEU A 362 -14.29 -4.65 5.36
CA LEU A 362 -14.40 -4.02 6.68
C LEU A 362 -15.50 -4.70 7.49
N ASN A 363 -15.16 -5.24 8.65
CA ASN A 363 -16.16 -5.78 9.57
C ASN A 363 -16.80 -4.67 10.41
N VAL A 364 -18.09 -4.42 10.18
CA VAL A 364 -18.90 -3.45 10.92
C VAL A 364 -19.56 -4.13 12.12
N GLU A 365 -19.29 -3.62 13.32
CA GLU A 365 -19.87 -4.12 14.57
C GLU A 365 -21.31 -3.65 14.78
N GLU A 366 -22.06 -4.41 15.58
CA GLU A 366 -23.41 -4.03 15.98
C GLU A 366 -23.43 -2.67 16.69
N GLY A 367 -24.45 -1.86 16.39
CA GLY A 367 -24.66 -0.57 17.03
C GLY A 367 -23.91 0.61 16.41
N ALA A 368 -23.16 0.42 15.31
CA ALA A 368 -22.60 1.53 14.55
C ALA A 368 -23.72 2.43 14.00
N PRO A 369 -23.78 3.73 14.34
CA PRO A 369 -24.82 4.65 13.85
C PRO A 369 -24.72 4.94 12.36
N TYR A 370 -23.51 4.99 11.80
CA TYR A 370 -23.27 5.23 10.38
C TYR A 370 -22.06 4.43 9.90
N LEU A 371 -22.11 3.97 8.66
CA LEU A 371 -20.97 3.60 7.83
C LEU A 371 -20.84 4.64 6.71
N TYR A 372 -19.63 5.09 6.41
CA TYR A 372 -19.39 5.92 5.25
C TYR A 372 -18.14 5.49 4.51
N VAL A 373 -18.20 5.61 3.18
CA VAL A 373 -17.13 5.35 2.23
C VAL A 373 -16.96 6.61 1.39
N VAL A 374 -15.73 7.08 1.23
CA VAL A 374 -15.41 8.24 0.41
C VAL A 374 -14.20 7.93 -0.45
N LEU A 375 -14.32 8.18 -1.74
CA LEU A 375 -13.25 8.09 -2.71
C LEU A 375 -12.92 9.49 -3.25
N ALA A 376 -11.67 9.89 -3.10
CA ALA A 376 -11.14 11.18 -3.52
C ALA A 376 -9.80 11.00 -4.24
N ARG A 377 -9.34 12.04 -4.94
CA ARG A 377 -8.07 12.04 -5.68
C ARG A 377 -6.86 12.06 -4.74
N SER A 378 -6.98 12.72 -3.59
CA SER A 378 -6.02 12.63 -2.50
C SER A 378 -6.65 13.11 -1.20
N VAL A 379 -5.95 12.98 -0.07
CA VAL A 379 -6.41 13.49 1.23
C VAL A 379 -6.70 15.00 1.22
N ASP A 380 -6.02 15.76 0.36
CA ASP A 380 -6.17 17.22 0.25
C ASP A 380 -7.00 17.65 -0.98
N ASN A 381 -7.39 16.71 -1.84
CA ASN A 381 -8.18 16.98 -3.03
C ASN A 381 -9.40 16.06 -3.08
N ALA A 382 -10.55 16.63 -2.71
CA ALA A 382 -11.86 15.98 -2.71
C ALA A 382 -12.45 15.74 -4.11
N GLU A 383 -11.76 16.14 -5.19
CA GLU A 383 -12.15 15.75 -6.55
C GLU A 383 -12.16 14.24 -6.70
N PHE A 384 -13.08 13.74 -7.51
CA PHE A 384 -13.14 12.32 -7.84
C PHE A 384 -11.93 11.90 -8.71
N PRO A 385 -11.25 10.78 -8.40
CA PRO A 385 -10.15 10.27 -9.21
C PRO A 385 -10.68 9.63 -10.49
N ALA A 386 -10.67 10.39 -11.59
CA ALA A 386 -11.17 9.92 -12.88
C ALA A 386 -10.49 8.61 -13.32
N GLY A 387 -11.30 7.62 -13.70
CA GLY A 387 -10.83 6.29 -14.13
C GLY A 387 -10.83 5.22 -13.03
N VAL A 388 -10.97 5.60 -11.75
CA VAL A 388 -11.11 4.63 -10.66
C VAL A 388 -12.50 4.03 -10.65
N VAL A 389 -12.59 2.71 -10.57
CA VAL A 389 -13.85 1.98 -10.36
C VAL A 389 -13.85 1.41 -8.95
N MET A 390 -14.84 1.79 -8.16
CA MET A 390 -15.07 1.28 -6.81
C MET A 390 -16.50 0.79 -6.68
N THR A 391 -16.68 -0.41 -6.12
CA THR A 391 -17.97 -0.96 -5.74
C THR A 391 -17.93 -1.43 -4.28
N THR A 392 -19.10 -1.45 -3.64
CA THR A 392 -19.26 -1.89 -2.26
C THR A 392 -20.42 -2.89 -2.19
N THR A 393 -20.22 -4.00 -1.47
CA THR A 393 -21.22 -5.03 -1.23
C THR A 393 -21.44 -5.18 0.27
N GLY A 394 -22.70 -5.10 0.70
CA GLY A 394 -23.10 -5.27 2.10
C GLY A 394 -23.12 -6.74 2.55
N PRO A 395 -23.23 -7.01 3.86
CA PRO A 395 -23.23 -8.36 4.42
C PRO A 395 -24.37 -9.26 3.93
N ASP A 396 -25.47 -8.66 3.47
CA ASP A 396 -26.65 -9.34 2.92
C ASP A 396 -26.55 -9.60 1.41
N GLY A 397 -25.41 -9.28 0.79
CA GLY A 397 -25.17 -9.39 -0.65
C GLY A 397 -25.70 -8.20 -1.46
N THR A 398 -26.22 -7.16 -0.82
CA THR A 398 -26.65 -5.94 -1.53
C THR A 398 -25.43 -5.25 -2.15
N VAL A 399 -25.45 -5.09 -3.48
CA VAL A 399 -24.43 -4.35 -4.22
C VAL A 399 -24.87 -2.90 -4.37
N TYR A 400 -23.99 -1.96 -4.01
CA TYR A 400 -24.24 -0.53 -4.12
C TYR A 400 -23.57 0.00 -5.41
N ASP A 401 -24.29 0.01 -6.51
CA ASP A 401 -23.76 0.30 -7.87
C ASP A 401 -24.54 1.40 -8.62
N HIS A 402 -25.43 2.12 -7.92
CA HIS A 402 -26.24 3.19 -8.49
C HIS A 402 -26.48 4.30 -7.46
N ASP A 403 -26.90 5.48 -7.93
CA ASP A 403 -27.24 6.60 -7.05
C ASP A 403 -28.44 6.23 -6.17
N ILE A 404 -28.28 6.46 -4.86
CA ILE A 404 -29.33 6.25 -3.85
C ILE A 404 -29.40 7.53 -3.01
N GLN A 405 -30.60 8.03 -2.77
CA GLN A 405 -30.80 9.16 -1.86
C GLN A 405 -32.14 9.00 -1.15
N ASP A 406 -32.09 8.45 0.05
CA ASP A 406 -33.23 8.32 0.95
C ASP A 406 -32.86 8.62 2.40
N ASP A 407 -33.79 8.37 3.34
CA ASP A 407 -33.64 8.69 4.76
C ASP A 407 -32.55 7.85 5.48
N ASN A 408 -32.14 6.71 4.89
CA ASN A 408 -31.22 5.75 5.48
C ASN A 408 -29.94 5.57 4.66
N GLN A 409 -29.95 5.89 3.37
CA GLN A 409 -28.85 5.62 2.46
C GLN A 409 -28.59 6.82 1.55
N LEU A 410 -27.31 7.11 1.36
CA LEU A 410 -26.81 8.02 0.34
C LEU A 410 -25.71 7.28 -0.43
N VAL A 411 -25.88 7.14 -1.73
CA VAL A 411 -24.84 6.66 -2.64
C VAL A 411 -24.75 7.69 -3.76
N ILE A 412 -23.55 8.22 -3.97
CA ILE A 412 -23.21 9.14 -5.04
C ILE A 412 -22.23 8.42 -5.95
N MET A 413 -22.62 8.27 -7.21
CA MET A 413 -21.82 7.67 -8.26
C MET A 413 -21.09 8.74 -9.07
N SER A 414 -19.89 8.39 -9.53
CA SER A 414 -19.17 9.11 -10.58
C SER A 414 -18.89 8.13 -11.72
N GLY A 415 -19.75 8.16 -12.75
CA GLY A 415 -19.76 7.12 -13.76
C GLY A 415 -20.20 5.78 -13.17
N SER A 416 -19.38 4.73 -13.33
CA SER A 416 -19.61 3.39 -12.80
C SER A 416 -18.99 3.15 -11.41
N SER A 417 -18.56 4.20 -10.72
CA SER A 417 -17.77 4.11 -9.50
C SER A 417 -18.44 4.84 -8.34
N ILE A 418 -18.40 4.25 -7.14
CA ILE A 418 -18.84 4.93 -5.92
C ILE A 418 -17.86 6.08 -5.61
N GLN A 419 -18.38 7.30 -5.59
CA GLN A 419 -17.66 8.45 -5.04
C GLN A 419 -17.88 8.57 -3.54
N CYS A 420 -19.13 8.39 -3.11
CA CYS A 420 -19.51 8.48 -1.70
C CYS A 420 -20.62 7.49 -1.40
N LEU A 421 -20.52 6.78 -0.29
CA LEU A 421 -21.59 5.97 0.27
C LEU A 421 -21.73 6.31 1.75
N VAL A 422 -22.96 6.45 2.22
CA VAL A 422 -23.31 6.65 3.63
C VAL A 422 -24.53 5.77 3.93
N ILE A 423 -24.39 4.89 4.92
CA ILE A 423 -25.46 4.02 5.38
C ILE A 423 -25.71 4.33 6.85
N ARG A 424 -26.96 4.66 7.16
CA ARG A 424 -27.42 4.83 8.54
C ARG A 424 -27.79 3.48 9.12
N ASN A 425 -27.32 3.21 10.34
CA ASN A 425 -27.50 1.93 11.04
C ASN A 425 -27.13 0.73 10.13
N PRO A 426 -25.90 0.66 9.61
CA PRO A 426 -25.46 -0.42 8.72
C PRO A 426 -25.71 -1.80 9.34
N THR A 427 -26.08 -2.76 8.50
CA THR A 427 -26.16 -4.17 8.88
C THR A 427 -24.80 -4.62 9.42
N PRO A 428 -24.72 -5.22 10.63
CA PRO A 428 -23.48 -5.76 11.16
C PRO A 428 -22.95 -6.90 10.27
N GLY A 429 -21.63 -6.97 10.11
CA GLY A 429 -20.97 -7.99 9.28
C GLY A 429 -19.94 -7.41 8.33
N GLY A 430 -19.52 -8.22 7.36
CA GLY A 430 -18.50 -7.84 6.38
C GLY A 430 -19.06 -6.96 5.27
N TRP A 431 -18.51 -5.75 5.14
CA TRP A 431 -18.74 -4.84 4.03
C TRP A 431 -17.53 -4.90 3.10
N THR A 432 -17.71 -5.42 1.90
CA THR A 432 -16.63 -5.65 0.96
C THR A 432 -16.56 -4.52 -0.05
N MET A 433 -15.40 -3.87 -0.14
CA MET A 433 -15.07 -2.87 -1.14
C MET A 433 -14.10 -3.47 -2.16
N THR A 434 -14.41 -3.33 -3.44
CA THR A 434 -13.50 -3.68 -4.53
C THR A 434 -13.14 -2.44 -5.31
N MET A 435 -11.86 -2.30 -5.64
CA MET A 435 -11.31 -1.10 -6.27
C MET A 435 -10.35 -1.46 -7.39
N GLU A 436 -10.52 -0.81 -8.52
CA GLU A 436 -9.63 -0.87 -9.67
C GLU A 436 -9.19 0.55 -10.04
N VAL A 437 -7.89 0.78 -10.02
CA VAL A 437 -7.25 2.08 -10.22
C VAL A 437 -6.23 1.94 -11.34
N PRO A 438 -6.41 2.65 -12.47
CA PRO A 438 -5.42 2.66 -13.55
C PRO A 438 -4.08 3.25 -13.10
N ALA A 439 -3.00 2.86 -13.78
CA ALA A 439 -1.69 3.50 -13.61
C ALA A 439 -1.79 5.02 -13.92
N GLY A 440 -1.05 5.82 -13.16
CA GLY A 440 -1.01 7.29 -13.24
C GLY A 440 -2.12 8.01 -12.46
N VAL A 441 -3.03 7.29 -11.80
CA VAL A 441 -4.17 7.88 -11.08
C VAL A 441 -3.94 7.87 -9.57
N GLY A 442 -3.71 9.05 -8.98
CA GLY A 442 -3.70 9.21 -7.52
C GLY A 442 -5.10 9.02 -6.92
N PHE A 443 -5.20 8.30 -5.81
CA PHE A 443 -6.45 8.12 -5.08
C PHE A 443 -6.26 8.04 -3.57
N TRP A 444 -7.33 8.35 -2.86
CA TRP A 444 -7.47 8.20 -1.42
C TRP A 444 -8.89 7.73 -1.13
N CYS A 445 -9.00 6.50 -0.67
CA CYS A 445 -10.25 5.89 -0.26
C CYS A 445 -10.24 5.68 1.25
N VAL A 446 -11.35 6.05 1.88
CA VAL A 446 -11.58 5.81 3.31
C VAL A 446 -12.96 5.25 3.53
N CYS A 447 -13.05 4.23 4.38
CA CYS A 447 -14.30 3.60 4.78
C CYS A 447 -14.31 3.42 6.30
N ASN A 448 -15.22 4.11 6.98
CA ASN A 448 -15.27 4.12 8.44
C ASN A 448 -16.69 4.06 8.97
N THR A 449 -16.82 3.56 10.20
CA THR A 449 -18.03 3.79 10.99
C THR A 449 -17.90 5.05 11.83
N VAL A 450 -19.04 5.64 12.21
CA VAL A 450 -19.07 6.64 13.29
C VAL A 450 -19.21 5.89 14.62
N PRO A 451 -18.41 6.21 15.66
CA PRO A 451 -18.59 5.56 16.97
C PRO A 451 -19.99 5.79 17.55
N SER A 452 -20.52 4.79 18.25
CA SER A 452 -21.84 4.86 18.89
C SER A 452 -21.92 5.82 20.08
N GLN A 453 -20.77 6.12 20.70
CA GLN A 453 -20.61 7.08 21.80
C GLN A 453 -19.17 7.58 21.86
N ASP A 454 -18.91 8.64 22.61
CA ASP A 454 -17.59 9.25 22.77
C ASP A 454 -16.87 9.51 21.43
N VAL A 455 -17.63 9.98 20.44
CA VAL A 455 -17.24 10.07 19.02
C VAL A 455 -15.82 10.58 18.82
N TYR A 456 -15.52 11.78 19.31
CA TYR A 456 -14.20 12.38 19.15
C TYR A 456 -13.10 11.62 19.92
N PRO A 457 -13.22 11.36 21.24
CA PRO A 457 -12.24 10.56 21.98
C PRO A 457 -11.96 9.17 21.37
N THR A 458 -12.98 8.47 20.90
CA THR A 458 -12.83 7.15 20.27
C THR A 458 -12.10 7.25 18.94
N MET A 459 -12.47 8.20 18.08
CA MET A 459 -11.77 8.41 16.81
C MET A 459 -10.31 8.82 17.02
N ASP A 460 -10.04 9.73 17.95
CA ASP A 460 -8.69 10.22 18.24
C ASP A 460 -7.79 9.13 18.84
N SER A 461 -8.25 8.44 19.89
CA SER A 461 -7.49 7.33 20.50
C SER A 461 -7.21 6.19 19.52
N THR A 462 -8.14 5.92 18.60
CA THR A 462 -7.94 4.94 17.53
C THR A 462 -6.93 5.46 16.50
N ALA A 463 -7.04 6.73 16.09
CA ALA A 463 -6.08 7.36 15.17
C ALA A 463 -4.66 7.48 15.76
N GLN A 464 -4.52 7.55 17.09
CA GLN A 464 -3.22 7.51 17.77
C GLN A 464 -2.50 6.16 17.59
N LEU A 465 -3.22 5.06 17.33
CA LEU A 465 -2.59 3.78 16.94
C LEU A 465 -1.87 3.89 15.58
N ASN A 466 -2.37 4.73 14.65
CA ASN A 466 -1.75 5.04 13.36
C ASN A 466 -0.49 5.93 13.50
N ARG A 467 -0.49 6.88 14.45
CA ARG A 467 0.65 7.81 14.66
C ARG A 467 1.96 7.12 15.06
N ARG A 468 1.93 5.82 15.43
CA ARG A 468 3.14 5.01 15.63
C ARG A 468 3.93 4.76 14.33
N PHE A 469 3.31 4.92 13.15
CA PHE A 469 3.95 4.71 11.84
C PHE A 469 4.55 6.01 11.25
N ILE A 470 3.92 7.17 11.52
CA ILE A 470 4.32 8.50 10.99
C ILE A 470 5.45 9.18 11.79
N ALA A 471 5.76 8.66 12.99
CA ALA A 471 6.81 9.20 13.84
C ALA A 471 8.17 9.26 13.12
N THR A 472 8.48 8.29 12.25
CA THR A 472 9.78 8.14 11.57
C THR A 472 10.06 9.21 10.49
N THR A 473 9.06 9.65 9.75
CA THR A 473 9.20 10.64 8.65
C THR A 473 9.16 12.08 9.14
N THR A 474 8.36 12.36 10.17
CA THR A 474 8.30 13.68 10.82
C THR A 474 9.60 13.99 11.59
N LEU A 475 10.27 12.94 12.10
CA LEU A 475 11.58 12.99 12.79
C LEU A 475 12.72 13.56 11.92
N LEU A 476 12.72 13.28 10.61
CA LEU A 476 13.77 13.74 9.68
C LEU A 476 13.58 15.19 9.22
N PHE A 477 12.34 15.65 9.09
CA PHE A 477 12.03 17.02 8.65
C PHE A 477 12.11 18.06 9.79
N ALA A 478 11.68 17.71 11.00
CA ALA A 478 11.82 18.57 12.19
C ALA A 478 13.30 18.80 12.56
N ALA A 479 14.16 17.77 12.38
CA ALA A 479 15.60 17.89 12.51
C ALA A 479 16.20 18.87 11.48
N GLY A 480 15.69 18.88 10.24
CA GLY A 480 16.09 19.82 9.20
C GLY A 480 15.74 21.27 9.50
N ILE A 481 14.54 21.54 10.02
CA ILE A 481 14.10 22.89 10.41
C ILE A 481 14.87 23.38 11.66
N GLY A 482 15.12 22.51 12.64
CA GLY A 482 15.94 22.80 13.80
C GLY A 482 17.39 23.15 13.46
N LEU A 483 17.98 22.48 12.45
CA LEU A 483 19.31 22.79 11.95
C LEU A 483 19.38 24.18 11.30
N LEU A 484 18.34 24.56 10.54
CA LEU A 484 18.26 25.85 9.86
C LEU A 484 18.08 27.02 10.84
N ALA A 485 17.28 26.83 11.90
CA ALA A 485 17.13 27.82 12.97
C ALA A 485 18.43 27.99 13.80
N ALA A 486 19.15 26.90 14.05
CA ALA A 486 20.46 26.93 14.74
C ALA A 486 21.54 27.65 13.91
N VAL A 487 21.52 27.47 12.58
CA VAL A 487 22.39 28.19 11.64
C VAL A 487 22.03 29.68 11.59
N TRP A 488 20.74 30.02 11.53
CA TRP A 488 20.24 31.40 11.57
C TRP A 488 20.72 32.17 12.82
N TYR A 489 20.66 31.54 14.00
CA TYR A 489 21.05 32.19 15.26
C TYR A 489 22.58 32.26 15.45
N ARG A 490 23.35 31.24 15.04
CA ARG A 490 24.83 31.30 15.08
C ARG A 490 25.40 32.37 14.15
N LEU A 491 24.78 32.58 12.99
CA LEU A 491 25.15 33.64 12.04
C LEU A 491 24.86 35.06 12.58
N ARG A 492 23.89 35.19 13.51
CA ARG A 492 23.54 36.47 14.15
C ARG A 492 24.51 36.87 15.27
N ASN A 493 25.14 35.91 15.96
CA ASN A 493 25.77 36.14 17.27
C ASN A 493 27.25 35.69 17.42
N SER A 494 27.91 35.21 16.36
CA SER A 494 29.33 34.81 16.44
C SER A 494 30.28 35.72 15.63
N PRO A 495 31.37 36.22 16.22
CA PRO A 495 32.35 37.08 15.53
C PRO A 495 33.47 36.32 14.79
N GLN A 496 33.42 34.98 14.65
CA GLN A 496 34.48 34.19 14.02
C GLN A 496 33.98 33.44 12.77
N PRO A 497 34.65 33.57 11.61
CA PRO A 497 34.26 32.91 10.38
C PRO A 497 34.84 31.50 10.34
N VAL A 498 34.10 30.47 10.77
CA VAL A 498 34.51 29.08 10.53
C VAL A 498 33.35 28.21 9.98
N THR A 499 33.64 27.69 8.78
CA THR A 499 33.06 26.55 8.05
C THR A 499 31.55 26.51 7.78
N VAL A 500 31.02 27.54 7.11
CA VAL A 500 29.74 27.43 6.38
C VAL A 500 29.86 26.49 5.17
N ALA A 501 31.04 26.42 4.52
CA ALA A 501 31.26 25.64 3.30
C ALA A 501 31.00 24.11 3.43
N GLY A 502 31.29 23.52 4.59
CA GLY A 502 31.06 22.08 4.82
C GLY A 502 29.58 21.71 5.01
N LEU A 503 28.79 22.62 5.60
CA LEU A 503 27.35 22.44 5.81
C LEU A 503 26.55 22.75 4.54
N THR A 504 27.01 23.69 3.69
CA THR A 504 26.34 24.03 2.43
C THR A 504 26.55 22.97 1.34
N ALA A 505 27.73 22.35 1.29
CA ALA A 505 28.03 21.29 0.31
C ALA A 505 27.29 19.97 0.61
N ALA A 506 27.04 19.66 1.89
CA ALA A 506 26.29 18.48 2.30
C ALA A 506 24.76 18.62 2.11
N MET A 507 24.24 19.85 2.14
CA MET A 507 22.80 20.10 1.97
C MET A 507 22.35 20.29 0.50
N TYR A 508 23.24 20.62 -0.44
CA TYR A 508 22.85 21.13 -1.77
C TYR A 508 23.70 20.59 -2.94
N GLY A 509 23.82 19.26 -3.07
CA GLY A 509 24.38 18.64 -4.26
C GLY A 509 23.49 18.84 -5.48
N GLY A 510 23.68 19.94 -6.23
CA GLY A 510 22.96 20.14 -7.50
C GLY A 510 22.81 21.59 -8.02
N LEU A 511 23.72 22.51 -7.70
CA LEU A 511 23.58 23.90 -8.17
C LEU A 511 23.94 24.09 -9.65
N LYS A 512 23.21 24.98 -10.32
CA LYS A 512 23.56 25.49 -11.66
C LYS A 512 24.76 26.45 -11.55
N PRO A 513 25.58 26.58 -12.61
CA PRO A 513 26.81 27.38 -12.58
C PRO A 513 26.62 28.85 -12.19
N GLU A 514 25.47 29.46 -12.53
CA GLU A 514 25.16 30.84 -12.13
C GLU A 514 25.00 31.04 -10.61
N ASP A 515 24.57 30.00 -9.88
CA ASP A 515 24.34 30.07 -8.44
C ASP A 515 25.66 29.92 -7.65
N ALA A 516 26.60 29.12 -8.16
CA ALA A 516 27.94 29.00 -7.59
C ALA A 516 28.71 30.34 -7.70
N ALA A 517 28.57 31.05 -8.83
CA ALA A 517 29.18 32.36 -9.03
C ALA A 517 28.60 33.44 -8.11
N TRP A 518 27.30 33.38 -7.80
CA TRP A 518 26.67 34.28 -6.84
C TRP A 518 27.10 33.97 -5.40
N VAL A 519 27.16 32.69 -4.98
CA VAL A 519 27.64 32.28 -3.65
C VAL A 519 29.11 32.69 -3.44
N SER A 520 29.95 32.54 -4.45
CA SER A 520 31.33 33.04 -4.40
C SER A 520 31.40 34.56 -4.25
N ARG A 521 30.50 35.31 -4.89
CA ARG A 521 30.41 36.77 -4.76
C ARG A 521 29.84 37.21 -3.41
N PHE A 522 28.87 36.49 -2.86
CA PHE A 522 28.36 36.65 -1.49
C PHE A 522 29.48 36.45 -0.45
N MET A 523 30.33 35.42 -0.61
CA MET A 523 31.49 35.22 0.27
C MET A 523 32.54 36.33 0.17
N TRP A 524 32.69 36.92 -1.02
CA TRP A 524 33.63 38.03 -1.26
C TRP A 524 33.12 39.36 -0.70
N ASP A 525 31.85 39.68 -0.90
CA ASP A 525 31.23 40.95 -0.49
C ASP A 525 30.83 40.96 1.01
N SER A 526 30.84 39.81 1.69
CA SER A 526 30.64 39.65 3.14
C SER A 526 31.94 39.73 3.95
N SER A 527 33.03 40.17 3.33
CA SER A 527 34.33 40.35 4.00
C SER A 527 34.22 41.37 5.15
N PRO A 528 35.07 41.28 6.19
CA PRO A 528 35.05 42.16 7.36
C PRO A 528 35.18 43.67 7.08
N SER A 529 35.50 44.05 5.84
CA SER A 529 35.64 45.44 5.38
C SER A 529 34.38 46.05 4.75
N ALA A 530 33.28 45.29 4.62
CA ALA A 530 32.04 45.80 4.01
C ALA A 530 31.26 46.74 4.97
N PRO A 531 30.68 47.84 4.46
CA PRO A 531 29.87 48.74 5.29
C PRO A 531 28.64 48.03 5.89
N PRO A 532 28.25 48.29 7.14
CA PRO A 532 27.11 47.63 7.79
C PRO A 532 25.79 47.73 7.00
N SER A 533 25.54 48.85 6.31
CA SER A 533 24.36 49.05 5.47
C SER A 533 24.35 48.17 4.21
N MET A 534 25.51 47.75 3.72
CA MET A 534 25.66 46.82 2.61
C MET A 534 25.41 45.38 3.05
N VAL A 535 25.88 45.01 4.25
CA VAL A 535 25.62 43.71 4.88
C VAL A 535 24.12 43.53 5.15
N THR A 536 23.43 44.55 5.67
CA THR A 536 21.97 44.48 5.91
C THR A 536 21.17 44.36 4.59
N ARG A 537 21.59 45.03 3.50
CA ARG A 537 20.91 44.94 2.20
C ARG A 537 21.12 43.58 1.53
N ILE A 538 22.34 43.06 1.58
CA ILE A 538 22.70 41.73 1.05
C ILE A 538 22.03 40.62 1.86
N TYR A 539 21.88 40.80 3.18
CA TYR A 539 21.15 39.90 4.08
C TYR A 539 19.63 39.89 3.80
N HIS A 540 19.02 41.04 3.53
CA HIS A 540 17.62 41.11 3.12
C HIS A 540 17.38 40.41 1.78
N GLU A 541 18.25 40.63 0.78
CA GLU A 541 18.18 39.93 -0.51
C GLU A 541 18.39 38.41 -0.38
N PHE A 542 19.25 37.97 0.55
CA PHE A 542 19.47 36.56 0.87
C PHE A 542 18.21 35.91 1.49
N ILE A 543 17.61 36.54 2.50
CA ILE A 543 16.39 36.05 3.17
C ILE A 543 15.21 36.02 2.18
N THR A 544 15.04 37.06 1.36
CA THR A 544 13.97 37.09 0.35
C THR A 544 14.16 36.01 -0.71
N ARG A 545 15.39 35.77 -1.19
CA ARG A 545 15.66 34.70 -2.17
C ARG A 545 15.56 33.30 -1.56
N LEU A 546 15.93 33.12 -0.30
CA LEU A 546 15.78 31.85 0.42
C LEU A 546 14.31 31.52 0.67
N ALA A 547 13.52 32.51 1.11
CA ALA A 547 12.07 32.37 1.25
C ALA A 547 11.41 32.06 -0.11
N GLN A 548 11.82 32.75 -1.18
CA GLN A 548 11.33 32.49 -2.53
C GLN A 548 11.70 31.07 -3.00
N ARG A 549 12.90 30.57 -2.67
CA ARG A 549 13.33 29.21 -3.04
C ARG A 549 12.64 28.13 -2.22
N LEU A 550 12.30 28.39 -0.96
CA LEU A 550 11.49 27.49 -0.14
C LEU A 550 10.04 27.44 -0.66
N VAL A 551 9.52 28.57 -1.13
CA VAL A 551 8.23 28.64 -1.83
C VAL A 551 8.31 27.92 -3.19
N ASP A 552 9.37 28.10 -3.98
CA ASP A 552 9.57 27.42 -5.26
C ASP A 552 9.77 25.91 -5.09
N LEU A 553 10.48 25.48 -4.04
CA LEU A 553 10.64 24.07 -3.69
C LEU A 553 9.33 23.49 -3.19
N ALA A 554 8.58 24.19 -2.34
CA ALA A 554 7.24 23.80 -1.94
C ALA A 554 6.30 23.68 -3.15
N ASN A 555 6.34 24.63 -4.09
CA ASN A 555 5.55 24.58 -5.32
C ASN A 555 5.98 23.42 -6.25
N ARG A 556 7.28 23.12 -6.35
CA ARG A 556 7.80 21.98 -7.12
C ARG A 556 7.48 20.63 -6.49
N LEU A 557 7.46 20.56 -5.17
CA LEU A 557 7.05 19.37 -4.40
C LEU A 557 5.53 19.18 -4.45
N GLN A 558 4.76 20.26 -4.51
CA GLN A 558 3.31 20.25 -4.75
C GLN A 558 2.98 19.75 -6.17
N THR A 559 3.79 20.05 -7.18
CA THR A 559 3.64 19.48 -8.53
C THR A 559 3.96 17.99 -8.64
N ILE A 560 4.58 17.38 -7.60
CA ILE A 560 4.81 15.93 -7.50
C ILE A 560 4.03 15.27 -6.36
N GLY A 561 2.97 15.93 -5.86
CA GLY A 561 1.96 15.29 -5.00
C GLY A 561 2.20 15.32 -3.49
N TYR A 562 3.18 16.06 -2.98
CA TYR A 562 3.45 16.14 -1.53
C TYR A 562 2.65 17.27 -0.82
N PRO A 563 2.03 17.02 0.37
CA PRO A 563 1.13 17.96 1.05
C PRO A 563 1.88 18.93 1.98
N PHE A 564 1.87 20.24 1.72
CA PHE A 564 2.75 21.20 2.46
C PHE A 564 2.13 22.58 2.80
N THR A 565 0.80 22.72 2.85
CA THR A 565 0.13 24.00 3.17
C THR A 565 0.32 24.48 4.62
N GLN A 566 0.64 23.60 5.56
CA GLN A 566 0.79 23.96 6.99
C GLN A 566 2.13 24.65 7.32
N LEU A 567 3.15 24.61 6.45
CA LEU A 567 4.51 25.05 6.81
C LEU A 567 4.71 26.58 6.89
N ALA A 568 3.96 27.35 6.09
CA ALA A 568 3.98 28.81 6.17
C ALA A 568 3.47 29.29 7.53
N GLU A 569 2.46 28.61 8.09
CA GLU A 569 1.93 28.87 9.43
C GLU A 569 2.95 28.50 10.52
N TYR A 570 3.69 27.39 10.37
CA TYR A 570 4.73 26.97 11.33
C TYR A 570 5.89 27.96 11.42
N VAL A 571 6.42 28.45 10.30
CA VAL A 571 7.54 29.41 10.30
C VAL A 571 7.13 30.75 10.94
N GLU A 572 5.91 31.21 10.66
CA GLU A 572 5.35 32.41 11.28
C GLU A 572 5.09 32.21 12.79
N TRP A 573 4.66 31.01 13.19
CA TRP A 573 4.35 30.67 14.57
C TRP A 573 5.60 30.44 15.43
N PHE A 574 6.62 29.72 14.95
CA PHE A 574 7.88 29.55 15.69
C PHE A 574 8.58 30.90 15.93
N GLY A 575 8.52 31.81 14.95
CA GLY A 575 9.02 33.17 15.10
C GLY A 575 8.26 34.02 16.13
N LYS A 576 7.00 33.67 16.45
CA LYS A 576 6.17 34.32 17.48
C LYS A 576 6.25 33.63 18.85
N ASN A 577 6.56 32.33 18.89
CA ASN A 577 6.37 31.48 20.08
C ASN A 577 7.65 30.98 20.78
N PHE A 578 8.85 31.28 20.28
CA PHE A 578 10.11 30.95 20.96
C PHE A 578 10.96 32.21 21.19
N SER A 579 11.10 32.63 22.45
CA SER A 579 11.72 33.89 22.87
C SER A 579 13.24 33.81 23.02
N GLU A 580 13.89 34.96 23.22
CA GLU A 580 15.32 35.04 23.50
C GLU A 580 15.67 34.42 24.87
N GLU A 581 14.81 34.60 25.87
CA GLU A 581 14.92 34.02 27.20
C GLU A 581 14.83 32.48 27.14
N GLU A 582 13.87 31.94 26.38
CA GLU A 582 13.71 30.50 26.19
C GLU A 582 14.93 29.90 25.44
N TYR A 583 15.44 30.60 24.43
CA TYR A 583 16.68 30.19 23.74
C TYR A 583 17.90 30.20 24.68
N ASN A 584 18.03 31.20 25.54
CA ASN A 584 19.14 31.28 26.49
C ASN A 584 19.14 30.06 27.43
N VAL A 585 17.97 29.61 27.89
CA VAL A 585 17.85 28.36 28.66
C VAL A 585 18.34 27.17 27.84
N VAL A 586 17.85 26.99 26.61
CA VAL A 586 18.26 25.89 25.72
C VAL A 586 19.77 25.87 25.47
N ARG A 587 20.36 27.05 25.26
CA ARG A 587 21.81 27.22 25.07
C ARG A 587 22.58 26.87 26.33
N ASP A 588 22.18 27.43 27.47
CA ASP A 588 22.93 27.34 28.73
C ASP A 588 22.87 25.93 29.33
N THR A 589 21.80 25.17 29.05
CA THR A 589 21.68 23.75 29.40
C THR A 589 22.23 22.81 28.31
N ASN A 590 22.71 23.34 27.18
CA ASN A 590 23.17 22.57 26.02
C ASN A 590 22.12 21.54 25.52
N THR A 591 20.84 21.91 25.58
CA THR A 591 19.73 21.05 25.14
C THR A 591 19.56 21.17 23.62
N PRO A 592 19.29 20.07 22.88
CA PRO A 592 19.07 20.14 21.43
C PRO A 592 17.80 20.96 21.10
N VAL A 593 17.99 22.11 20.42
CA VAL A 593 16.91 23.05 20.09
C VAL A 593 15.82 22.43 19.21
N ASP A 594 16.19 21.52 18.32
CA ASP A 594 15.29 20.74 17.46
C ASP A 594 14.29 19.92 18.29
N ARG A 595 14.74 19.30 19.38
CA ARG A 595 13.88 18.51 20.26
C ARG A 595 12.95 19.39 21.10
N VAL A 596 13.38 20.59 21.46
CA VAL A 596 12.54 21.55 22.18
C VAL A 596 11.43 22.05 21.25
N LEU A 597 11.77 22.45 20.02
CA LEU A 597 10.80 22.86 19.00
C LEU A 597 9.80 21.74 18.66
N PHE A 598 10.24 20.47 18.70
CA PHE A 598 9.34 19.32 18.55
C PHE A 598 8.26 19.26 19.64
N VAL A 599 8.62 19.53 20.91
CA VAL A 599 7.64 19.59 22.00
C VAL A 599 6.63 20.73 21.77
N TYR A 600 7.07 21.90 21.29
CA TYR A 600 6.16 23.01 20.94
C TYR A 600 5.17 22.63 19.84
N ALA A 601 5.65 21.96 18.79
CA ALA A 601 4.80 21.50 17.69
C ALA A 601 3.75 20.49 18.18
N LEU A 602 4.18 19.50 18.98
CA LEU A 602 3.27 18.50 19.54
C LEU A 602 2.17 19.15 20.37
N VAL A 603 2.52 20.00 21.33
CA VAL A 603 1.53 20.67 22.18
C VAL A 603 0.53 21.46 21.34
N TYR A 604 0.99 22.20 20.32
CA TYR A 604 0.11 22.96 19.43
C TYR A 604 -0.89 22.06 18.69
N PHE A 605 -0.43 20.95 18.11
CA PHE A 605 -1.30 20.00 17.43
C PHE A 605 -2.42 19.47 18.34
N GLU A 606 -2.08 19.19 19.59
CA GLU A 606 -3.01 18.64 20.58
C GLU A 606 -4.00 19.67 21.12
N VAL A 607 -3.71 20.98 21.08
CA VAL A 607 -4.59 22.01 21.66
C VAL A 607 -5.29 22.90 20.63
N ARG A 608 -4.84 22.92 19.36
CA ARG A 608 -5.39 23.83 18.33
C ARG A 608 -6.87 23.63 18.02
N HIS A 609 -7.42 22.45 18.30
CA HIS A 609 -8.83 22.13 18.08
C HIS A 609 -9.73 22.51 19.26
N MET A 610 -9.16 22.97 20.39
CA MET A 610 -9.93 23.40 21.56
C MET A 610 -10.51 24.79 21.31
N THR A 611 -11.83 24.93 21.47
CA THR A 611 -12.56 26.18 21.20
C THR A 611 -12.72 27.07 22.43
N ASP A 612 -12.59 26.51 23.64
CA ASP A 612 -12.55 27.27 24.89
C ASP A 612 -11.13 27.77 25.13
N ALA A 613 -10.95 29.09 25.20
CA ALA A 613 -9.64 29.72 25.35
C ALA A 613 -8.98 29.42 26.72
N GLU A 614 -9.77 29.31 27.79
CA GLU A 614 -9.27 28.99 29.14
C GLU A 614 -8.86 27.51 29.21
N GLU A 615 -9.64 26.62 28.58
CA GLU A 615 -9.29 25.21 28.42
C GLU A 615 -8.00 25.05 27.62
N GLN A 616 -7.95 25.70 26.45
CA GLN A 616 -6.80 25.65 25.56
C GLN A 616 -5.54 26.12 26.27
N ASN A 617 -5.59 27.24 27.00
CA ASN A 617 -4.44 27.75 27.72
C ASN A 617 -4.02 26.80 28.86
N ALA A 618 -4.95 26.41 29.73
CA ALA A 618 -4.63 25.59 30.89
C ALA A 618 -4.08 24.21 30.50
N VAL A 619 -4.70 23.55 29.52
CA VAL A 619 -4.24 22.25 29.02
C VAL A 619 -2.91 22.39 28.29
N ARG A 620 -2.70 23.45 27.51
CA ARG A 620 -1.42 23.73 26.83
C ARG A 620 -0.26 23.79 27.80
N HIS A 621 -0.36 24.57 28.89
CA HIS A 621 0.72 24.74 29.86
C HIS A 621 1.01 23.43 30.62
N ALA A 622 -0.03 22.73 31.09
CA ALA A 622 0.13 21.44 31.76
C ALA A 622 0.74 20.37 30.85
N LEU A 623 0.27 20.27 29.61
CA LEU A 623 0.78 19.33 28.61
C LEU A 623 2.22 19.62 28.23
N TRP A 624 2.53 20.89 27.97
CA TRP A 624 3.86 21.36 27.60
C TRP A 624 4.90 21.01 28.67
N GLN A 625 4.62 21.31 29.94
CA GLN A 625 5.52 20.98 31.05
C GLN A 625 5.62 19.47 31.29
N CYS A 626 4.56 18.71 31.06
CA CYS A 626 4.61 17.25 31.13
C CYS A 626 5.58 16.68 30.09
N TYR A 627 5.48 17.12 28.83
CA TYR A 627 6.39 16.70 27.76
C TYR A 627 7.83 17.15 28.00
N LEU A 628 8.05 18.40 28.39
CA LEU A 628 9.39 18.91 28.67
C LEU A 628 10.08 18.12 29.78
N LYS A 629 9.37 17.84 30.88
CA LYS A 629 9.93 17.06 31.99
C LYS A 629 10.23 15.62 31.58
N LYS A 630 9.35 14.99 30.80
CA LYS A 630 9.61 13.64 30.26
C LYS A 630 10.79 13.59 29.30
N ALA A 631 10.97 14.62 28.47
CA ALA A 631 12.01 14.64 27.45
C ALA A 631 13.38 15.10 27.96
N PHE A 632 13.41 16.03 28.91
CA PHE A 632 14.63 16.75 29.30
C PHE A 632 14.86 16.86 30.82
N GLY A 633 13.94 16.34 31.63
CA GLY A 633 14.01 16.41 33.09
C GLY A 633 13.39 17.67 33.69
N ALA A 634 13.16 17.63 35.01
CA ALA A 634 12.43 18.66 35.75
C ALA A 634 13.15 20.02 35.79
N ASP A 635 14.48 20.01 35.93
CA ASP A 635 15.28 21.23 36.02
C ASP A 635 15.21 22.04 34.72
N PHE A 636 15.25 21.36 33.58
CA PHE A 636 15.12 22.01 32.27
C PHE A 636 13.69 22.53 32.05
N ALA A 637 12.68 21.70 32.33
CA ALA A 637 11.28 22.09 32.19
C ALA A 637 10.94 23.34 33.02
N THR A 638 11.45 23.41 34.25
CA THR A 638 11.29 24.56 35.15
C THR A 638 12.00 25.80 34.63
N GLN A 639 13.26 25.69 34.19
CA GLN A 639 13.99 26.83 33.64
C GLN A 639 13.31 27.38 32.38
N LEU A 640 12.85 26.50 31.48
CA LEU A 640 12.18 26.91 30.25
C LEU A 640 10.79 27.50 30.53
N GLY A 641 10.05 26.94 31.49
CA GLY A 641 8.79 27.51 31.97
C GLY A 641 8.97 28.93 32.52
N ASN A 642 9.93 29.13 33.42
CA ASN A 642 10.21 30.47 33.97
C ASN A 642 10.63 31.47 32.88
N ALA A 643 11.42 31.03 31.89
CA ALA A 643 11.80 31.88 30.77
C ALA A 643 10.60 32.27 29.88
N HIS A 644 9.64 31.36 29.70
CA HIS A 644 8.39 31.62 28.99
C HIS A 644 7.57 32.75 29.66
N GLU A 645 7.38 32.66 30.97
CA GLU A 645 6.62 33.66 31.74
C GLU A 645 7.31 35.04 31.74
N VAL A 646 8.65 35.08 31.80
CA VAL A 646 9.41 36.33 31.73
C VAL A 646 9.32 36.99 30.36
N ALA A 647 9.36 36.20 29.29
CA ALA A 647 9.34 36.72 27.92
C ALA A 647 7.96 37.21 27.47
N ARG A 648 6.90 36.73 28.10
CA ARG A 648 5.51 37.04 27.75
C ARG A 648 4.67 37.35 28.99
N PRO A 649 4.90 38.50 29.63
CA PRO A 649 4.13 38.87 30.81
C PRO A 649 2.66 39.09 30.42
N GLY A 650 1.79 38.19 30.87
CA GLY A 650 0.35 38.36 30.90
C GLY A 650 -0.08 39.25 32.07
N THR A 651 -1.38 39.25 32.40
CA THR A 651 -1.83 39.81 33.67
C THR A 651 -1.27 39.01 34.85
N GLU A 652 -1.29 39.56 36.06
CA GLU A 652 -0.85 38.82 37.26
C GLU A 652 -1.66 37.52 37.46
N ALA A 653 -2.96 37.54 37.10
CA ALA A 653 -3.82 36.37 37.10
C ALA A 653 -3.44 35.33 36.02
N ASP A 654 -3.03 35.79 34.83
CA ASP A 654 -2.53 34.92 33.75
C ASP A 654 -1.27 34.17 34.20
N ASN A 655 -0.25 34.93 34.61
CA ASN A 655 1.04 34.36 34.98
C ASN A 655 0.90 33.38 36.16
N LYS A 656 0.05 33.71 37.15
CA LYS A 656 -0.22 32.84 38.30
C LYS A 656 -0.98 31.56 37.86
N ALA A 657 -1.90 31.64 36.91
CA ALA A 657 -2.56 30.45 36.36
C ALA A 657 -1.57 29.57 35.58
N ASP A 658 -0.72 30.18 34.75
CA ASP A 658 0.28 29.48 33.94
C ASP A 658 1.35 28.82 34.81
N GLU A 659 1.86 29.50 35.85
CA GLU A 659 2.76 28.92 36.86
C GLU A 659 2.15 27.68 37.56
N ILE A 660 0.88 27.77 37.97
CA ILE A 660 0.18 26.66 38.62
C ILE A 660 0.01 25.48 37.66
N ASN A 661 -0.39 25.76 36.42
CA ASN A 661 -0.59 24.72 35.40
C ASN A 661 0.74 24.10 34.97
N ASN A 662 1.81 24.89 34.92
CA ASN A 662 3.17 24.42 34.65
C ASN A 662 3.61 23.42 35.74
N ALA A 663 3.42 23.76 37.02
CA ALA A 663 3.73 22.87 38.14
C ALA A 663 2.90 21.57 38.12
N LYS A 664 1.60 21.68 37.80
CA LYS A 664 0.71 20.53 37.63
C LYS A 664 1.15 19.62 36.47
N GLY A 665 1.57 20.19 35.35
CA GLY A 665 2.16 19.45 34.23
C GLY A 665 3.40 18.66 34.61
N GLN A 666 4.28 19.24 35.43
CA GLN A 666 5.44 18.52 35.94
C GLN A 666 5.05 17.40 36.93
N GLN A 667 4.05 17.59 37.78
CA GLN A 667 3.54 16.53 38.65
C GLN A 667 2.90 15.40 37.85
N LEU A 668 2.15 15.75 36.79
CA LEU A 668 1.56 14.80 35.85
C LEU A 668 2.63 13.92 35.20
N ALA A 669 3.77 14.50 34.82
CA ALA A 669 4.89 13.74 34.27
C ALA A 669 5.47 12.70 35.24
N ASP A 670 5.28 12.82 36.56
CA ASP A 670 5.70 11.77 37.51
C ASP A 670 4.66 10.65 37.61
N GLN A 671 3.39 10.93 37.30
CA GLN A 671 2.27 10.01 37.44
C GLN A 671 2.06 9.13 36.19
N VAL A 672 2.42 9.65 35.01
CA VAL A 672 2.27 8.92 33.75
C VAL A 672 3.53 8.10 33.43
N ASN A 673 3.38 6.93 32.82
CA ASN A 673 4.51 6.06 32.49
C ASN A 673 5.22 6.49 31.20
N ALA A 674 4.50 7.10 30.26
CA ALA A 674 5.02 7.48 28.95
C ALA A 674 4.53 8.87 28.52
N PRO A 675 5.28 9.60 27.66
CA PRO A 675 4.91 10.95 27.21
C PRO A 675 3.52 11.04 26.60
N TYR A 676 3.10 10.09 25.76
CA TYR A 676 1.79 10.15 25.08
C TYR A 676 0.60 10.20 26.05
N GLN A 677 0.76 9.67 27.27
CA GLN A 677 -0.28 9.70 28.31
C GLN A 677 -0.46 11.09 28.94
N CYS A 678 0.45 12.03 28.71
CA CYS A 678 0.35 13.40 29.21
C CYS A 678 -0.90 14.12 28.70
N PHE A 679 -1.33 13.87 27.46
CA PHE A 679 -2.48 14.57 26.86
C PHE A 679 -3.79 14.17 27.52
N ASP A 680 -4.12 12.87 27.51
CA ASP A 680 -5.33 12.34 28.13
C ASP A 680 -5.40 12.72 29.61
N ALA A 681 -4.27 12.64 30.31
CA ALA A 681 -4.21 12.96 31.72
C ALA A 681 -4.41 14.48 31.98
N ALA A 682 -3.83 15.36 31.15
CA ALA A 682 -4.07 16.80 31.25
C ALA A 682 -5.54 17.18 30.94
N ARG A 683 -6.16 16.52 29.96
CA ARG A 683 -7.60 16.67 29.66
C ARG A 683 -8.47 16.21 30.82
N GLN A 684 -8.12 15.11 31.48
CA GLN A 684 -8.83 14.65 32.68
C GLN A 684 -8.66 15.62 33.85
N MET A 685 -7.48 16.21 34.04
CA MET A 685 -7.28 17.26 35.04
C MET A 685 -8.18 18.48 34.77
N TRP A 686 -8.30 18.90 33.50
CA TRP A 686 -9.26 19.95 33.13
C TRP A 686 -10.70 19.55 33.47
N ALA A 687 -11.13 18.35 33.06
CA ALA A 687 -12.49 17.87 33.30
C ALA A 687 -12.84 17.75 34.79
N ARG A 688 -11.85 17.48 35.66
CA ARG A 688 -12.00 17.44 37.13
C ARG A 688 -11.91 18.82 37.79
N GLY A 689 -11.69 19.89 37.03
CA GLY A 689 -11.50 21.24 37.57
C GLY A 689 -10.17 21.41 38.32
N GLU A 690 -9.18 20.56 38.00
CA GLU A 690 -7.87 20.58 38.65
C GLU A 690 -6.90 21.54 37.98
N LEU A 691 -7.14 22.03 36.77
CA LEU A 691 -6.33 23.07 36.13
C LEU A 691 -6.88 24.47 36.41
N GLN A 692 -5.98 25.46 36.49
CA GLN A 692 -6.31 26.82 36.88
C GLN A 692 -6.71 27.65 35.66
N LYS A 693 -7.84 28.37 35.75
CA LYS A 693 -8.22 29.39 34.76
C LYS A 693 -7.74 30.76 35.21
N ARG A 694 -7.53 31.66 34.25
CA ARG A 694 -7.23 33.07 34.52
C ARG A 694 -8.36 33.71 35.33
N THR A 695 -9.61 33.46 34.94
CA THR A 695 -10.81 34.01 35.58
C THR A 695 -10.98 33.62 37.05
N ASP A 696 -10.37 32.51 37.47
CA ASP A 696 -10.44 32.07 38.87
C ASP A 696 -9.57 32.93 39.80
N LEU A 697 -8.62 33.67 39.23
CA LEU A 697 -7.64 34.50 39.93
C LEU A 697 -7.87 36.00 39.72
N GLU A 698 -8.83 36.38 38.86
CA GLU A 698 -9.26 37.77 38.68
C GLU A 698 -10.04 38.25 39.92
N GLY A 699 -9.34 38.92 40.85
CA GLY A 699 -9.95 39.53 42.04
C GLY A 699 -9.35 39.11 43.38
N ASP A 700 -8.25 38.35 43.40
CA ASP A 700 -7.46 38.04 44.60
C ASP A 700 -6.52 39.23 44.90
N PRO A 701 -6.75 40.04 45.96
CA PRO A 701 -5.99 41.26 46.22
C PRO A 701 -4.72 41.01 47.07
N THR A 702 -4.17 39.80 47.05
CA THR A 702 -3.02 39.41 47.90
C THR A 702 -1.68 39.70 47.26
#